data_AF-A0A9P5RQK5-F1
#
_entry.id   AF-A0A9P5RQK5-F1
#
_cell.length_a   1.000
_cell.length_b   1.000
_cell.length_c   1.000
_cell.angle_alpha   90.00
_cell.angle_beta   90.00
_cell.angle_gamma   90.00
#
_symmetry.space_group_name_H-M   'P 1'
#
loop_
_entity.id
_entity.type
_entity.pdbx_description
1 polymer ?
#
loop_
_entity_poly.entity_id
_entity_poly.type
_entity_poly.pdbx_seq_one_letter_code
_entity_poly.pdbx_strand_id
1 'polypeptide(L)'
;MNAGQDQATDLAIQGTNTSSITSKRSLERLGYLDPCHVPGVTEKDSPLMFKYVVPKPSRRSPVINRAYYQRTESIRVLVEGWIEECEVNGIEQCAVISLGCGFDPTYFRLTTLRKAKVNRTKLKYIDIDYPTLITERLYMVRTQDTLRNLLPQDPTVDDVSDFVSDTYSCVGIDLRNLENLRKGLETAGVVPGLPILVVSEVVLSYLEADGSDAVIRFFGGYPDATFILHEQCIPTFDVEDEEENLHPFTSTMFTHFQRTMTPLKTLQEYRSLQDHRDRFKTLGWSKCDLLNMNLFADYVTMPTAEEHQRVSLLEPFDEYDELYWIGAYYFIAVASTGPGGALSGAGKKSPDVLEHIGLRSKLQDVQALSAHHVDQETYTNLRDEHYDATISADLITTIDWAKQSPFQDLDINRKGHTLSILGNEAFVFGGFGLDAEGHQEGAKVFQPRGQQTRLNTMMRLNLIDGSAETIPAGSDGPAPRMYHSAATTMDGSAIYVYGGRDGPNKVHNDVWRYSPEDGWDPLWRARVSNEGESSMPKGLFKHTASMMTVGGREIMVVLGGRVDTGEANSQVWAFDLQECQWGHFKWRSVETPFPEIFSHSTVVIPDANNQDTLLVVGGIRGTDEKVLNTVWRVSLGVSEEDANCWVEAKELDIRTSSGDPLPPRFGHTAVALDEDRVWIMGGVSAPGLLKWHETMVEIRPRESTFQYLRASAFKELVMVGHATGLDPNRGQIIGVGGGGTCFGFGAWWDATGWALLV
;
A
#
# COMPACT_ATOMS: atom_id res chain seq x y z
N MET A 1 29.20 -24.85 -18.10
CA MET A 1 28.37 -23.69 -18.45
C MET A 1 27.86 -22.96 -17.20
N ASN A 2 27.69 -23.62 -16.04
CA ASN A 2 27.15 -23.02 -14.81
C ASN A 2 28.02 -21.94 -14.13
N ALA A 3 29.34 -22.12 -13.99
CA ALA A 3 30.17 -21.18 -13.22
C ALA A 3 30.20 -19.73 -13.75
N GLY A 4 30.03 -19.54 -15.06
CA GLY A 4 29.96 -18.20 -15.68
C GLY A 4 28.58 -17.54 -15.53
N GLN A 5 27.52 -18.34 -15.39
CA GLN A 5 26.17 -17.83 -15.11
C GLN A 5 26.06 -17.42 -13.64
N ASP A 6 26.60 -18.22 -12.71
CA ASP A 6 26.60 -17.90 -11.28
C ASP A 6 27.34 -16.58 -10.99
N GLN A 7 28.49 -16.35 -11.64
CA GLN A 7 29.24 -15.09 -11.49
C GLN A 7 28.49 -13.86 -12.04
N ALA A 8 27.77 -14.02 -13.15
CA ALA A 8 26.96 -12.94 -13.73
C ALA A 8 25.75 -12.59 -12.83
N THR A 9 25.10 -13.61 -12.27
CA THR A 9 24.03 -13.45 -11.29
C THR A 9 24.54 -12.79 -10.01
N ASP A 10 25.68 -13.20 -9.47
CA ASP A 10 26.28 -12.59 -8.29
C ASP A 10 26.59 -11.08 -8.51
N LEU A 11 27.08 -10.71 -9.70
CA LEU A 11 27.30 -9.30 -10.07
C LEU A 11 25.99 -8.52 -10.20
N ALA A 12 24.94 -9.13 -10.77
CA ALA A 12 23.62 -8.51 -10.85
C ALA A 12 23.02 -8.26 -9.46
N ILE A 13 23.15 -9.24 -8.55
CA ILE A 13 22.74 -9.13 -7.14
C ILE A 13 23.48 -7.98 -6.45
N GLN A 14 24.80 -7.87 -6.62
CA GLN A 14 25.58 -6.74 -6.08
C GLN A 14 25.10 -5.38 -6.62
N GLY A 15 24.62 -5.33 -7.87
CA GLY A 15 24.03 -4.12 -8.45
C GLY A 15 22.73 -3.64 -7.79
N THR A 16 22.00 -4.53 -7.10
CA THR A 16 20.75 -4.17 -6.40
C THR A 16 20.99 -3.18 -5.25
N ASN A 17 22.18 -3.22 -4.63
CA ASN A 17 22.62 -2.28 -3.61
C ASN A 17 22.52 -0.82 -4.09
N THR A 18 22.99 -0.52 -5.31
CA THR A 18 22.93 0.84 -5.87
C THR A 18 21.49 1.34 -5.99
N SER A 19 20.55 0.48 -6.40
CA SER A 19 19.13 0.85 -6.51
C SER A 19 18.54 1.19 -5.13
N SER A 20 18.78 0.32 -4.14
CA SER A 20 18.27 0.47 -2.77
C SER A 20 18.81 1.73 -2.09
N ILE A 21 20.14 1.93 -2.10
CA ILE A 21 20.75 3.08 -1.45
C ILE A 21 20.37 4.41 -2.11
N THR A 22 20.13 4.41 -3.43
CA THR A 22 19.62 5.59 -4.14
C THR A 22 18.21 5.95 -3.69
N SER A 23 17.35 4.96 -3.46
CA SER A 23 16.01 5.19 -2.90
C SER A 23 16.07 5.72 -1.47
N LYS A 24 16.93 5.15 -0.60
CA LYS A 24 17.18 5.68 0.76
C LYS A 24 17.70 7.14 0.73
N ARG A 25 18.58 7.49 -0.22
CA ARG A 25 19.06 8.87 -0.43
C ARG A 25 17.96 9.82 -0.89
N SER A 26 17.00 9.35 -1.69
CA SER A 26 15.81 10.14 -2.07
C SER A 26 15.03 10.57 -0.83
N LEU A 27 14.87 9.68 0.15
CA LEU A 27 14.18 9.97 1.42
C LEU A 27 14.90 11.05 2.24
N GLU A 28 16.22 10.92 2.42
CA GLU A 28 17.03 11.90 3.18
C GLU A 28 16.86 13.30 2.58
N ARG A 29 16.87 13.41 1.26
CA ARG A 29 16.73 14.69 0.56
C ARG A 29 15.32 15.28 0.70
N LEU A 30 14.30 14.44 0.74
CA LEU A 30 12.90 14.87 0.78
C LEU A 30 12.38 15.09 2.22
N GLY A 31 13.18 14.79 3.25
CA GLY A 31 12.78 14.97 4.66
C GLY A 31 11.88 13.87 5.21
N TYR A 32 11.80 12.71 4.54
CA TYR A 32 11.09 11.53 5.05
C TYR A 32 11.75 11.01 6.31
N LEU A 33 13.07 10.81 6.22
CA LEU A 33 13.88 10.36 7.34
C LEU A 33 14.20 11.56 8.21
N ASP A 34 14.05 11.34 9.50
CA ASP A 34 14.30 12.37 10.47
C ASP A 34 15.83 12.54 10.63
N PRO A 35 16.44 13.69 10.24
CA PRO A 35 17.84 13.94 10.60
C PRO A 35 17.94 13.96 12.14
N CYS A 36 16.88 14.48 12.75
CA CYS A 36 16.07 14.19 13.95
C CYS A 36 15.21 15.47 14.12
N HIS A 37 14.02 15.48 14.72
CA HIS A 37 13.09 16.64 14.89
C HIS A 37 13.67 17.87 15.64
N VAL A 38 14.80 18.44 15.20
CA VAL A 38 15.65 19.41 15.91
C VAL A 38 15.77 20.70 15.09
N PRO A 39 15.19 21.81 15.57
CA PRO A 39 15.38 23.11 14.97
C PRO A 39 16.87 23.47 14.82
N GLY A 40 17.31 23.76 13.60
CA GLY A 40 18.66 24.26 13.31
C GLY A 40 19.65 23.25 12.70
N VAL A 41 19.28 21.99 12.52
CA VAL A 41 20.11 21.00 11.79
C VAL A 41 19.79 21.07 10.28
N THR A 42 20.81 21.26 9.44
CA THR A 42 20.66 21.31 7.98
C THR A 42 20.91 19.95 7.33
N GLU A 43 20.55 19.77 6.05
CA GLU A 43 20.94 18.57 5.28
C GLU A 43 22.46 18.34 5.34
N LYS A 44 23.26 19.41 5.40
CA LYS A 44 24.73 19.33 5.52
C LYS A 44 25.18 18.69 6.83
N ASP A 45 24.41 18.86 7.91
CA ASP A 45 24.72 18.37 9.25
C ASP A 45 23.92 17.11 9.62
N SER A 46 23.08 16.61 8.71
CA SER A 46 22.28 15.40 8.86
C SER A 46 23.15 14.21 9.28
N PRO A 47 22.82 13.53 10.40
CA PRO A 47 23.49 12.32 10.85
C PRO A 47 23.07 11.08 10.05
N LEU A 48 22.19 11.21 9.05
CA LEU A 48 21.71 10.09 8.23
C LEU A 48 22.77 9.57 7.24
N MET A 49 23.76 10.40 6.89
CA MET A 49 24.98 10.02 6.16
C MET A 49 24.81 9.47 4.73
N PHE A 50 23.58 9.26 4.22
CA PHE A 50 23.34 8.72 2.86
C PHE A 50 23.97 9.59 1.77
N LYS A 51 24.03 10.92 1.95
CA LYS A 51 24.70 11.85 1.02
C LYS A 51 26.18 11.56 0.77
N TYR A 52 26.87 10.91 1.70
CA TYR A 52 28.30 10.60 1.56
C TYR A 52 28.54 9.30 0.78
N VAL A 53 27.55 8.40 0.76
CA VAL A 53 27.59 7.15 -0.01
C VAL A 53 26.92 7.29 -1.39
N VAL A 54 25.95 8.21 -1.54
CA VAL A 54 25.31 8.56 -2.81
C VAL A 54 25.37 10.07 -3.02
N PRO A 55 26.48 10.61 -3.56
CA PRO A 55 26.67 12.05 -3.71
C PRO A 55 25.71 12.70 -4.69
N LYS A 56 25.29 11.95 -5.72
CA LYS A 56 24.36 12.43 -6.76
C LYS A 56 22.96 11.85 -6.49
N PRO A 57 22.05 12.61 -5.86
CA PRO A 57 20.71 12.11 -5.57
C PRO A 57 19.88 11.95 -6.85
N SER A 58 19.11 10.87 -6.93
CA SER A 58 18.09 10.64 -7.95
C SER A 58 16.72 10.59 -7.26
N ARG A 59 15.75 11.36 -7.76
CA ARG A 59 14.39 11.33 -7.20
C ARG A 59 13.69 10.02 -7.59
N ARG A 60 12.93 9.45 -6.66
CA ARG A 60 12.00 8.34 -6.91
C ARG A 60 10.55 8.82 -6.93
N SER A 61 9.64 7.99 -7.46
CA SER A 61 8.21 8.29 -7.40
C SER A 61 7.72 8.34 -5.94
N PRO A 62 6.65 9.10 -5.64
CA PRO A 62 6.08 9.18 -4.30
C PRO A 62 5.77 7.82 -3.66
N VAL A 63 5.21 6.87 -4.40
CA VAL A 63 4.97 5.50 -3.90
C VAL A 63 6.26 4.78 -3.50
N ILE A 64 7.34 4.90 -4.28
CA ILE A 64 8.64 4.32 -3.94
C ILE A 64 9.21 5.00 -2.68
N ASN A 65 9.10 6.32 -2.56
CA ASN A 65 9.57 7.02 -1.37
C ASN A 65 8.80 6.58 -0.11
N ARG A 66 7.46 6.50 -0.16
CA ARG A 66 6.67 6.04 1.01
C ARG A 66 6.99 4.58 1.39
N ALA A 67 7.10 3.67 0.44
CA ALA A 67 7.48 2.27 0.71
C ALA A 67 8.91 2.17 1.28
N TYR A 68 9.87 2.92 0.72
CA TYR A 68 11.24 2.95 1.25
C TYR A 68 11.33 3.64 2.60
N TYR A 69 10.46 4.62 2.90
CA TYR A 69 10.36 5.22 4.23
C TYR A 69 9.92 4.17 5.25
N GLN A 70 8.83 3.43 4.98
CA GLN A 70 8.40 2.32 5.84
C GLN A 70 9.54 1.32 6.05
N ARG A 71 10.20 0.86 4.98
CA ARG A 71 11.36 -0.06 5.05
C ARG A 71 12.52 0.49 5.90
N THR A 72 12.97 1.71 5.60
CA THR A 72 14.18 2.30 6.22
C THR A 72 13.92 2.64 7.69
N GLU A 73 12.76 3.21 7.98
CA GLU A 73 12.39 3.62 9.32
C GLU A 73 12.13 2.42 10.23
N SER A 74 11.57 1.33 9.68
CA SER A 74 11.36 0.10 10.45
C SER A 74 12.66 -0.54 10.90
N ILE A 75 13.64 -0.70 10.01
CA ILE A 75 14.97 -1.20 10.38
C ILE A 75 15.63 -0.28 11.39
N ARG A 76 15.52 1.04 11.20
CA ARG A 76 16.06 2.03 12.13
C ARG A 76 15.50 1.87 13.53
N VAL A 77 14.17 1.88 13.67
CA VAL A 77 13.46 1.77 14.96
C VAL A 77 13.79 0.46 15.66
N LEU A 78 13.89 -0.66 14.92
CA LEU A 78 14.23 -1.95 15.50
C LEU A 78 15.70 -2.03 15.95
N VAL A 79 16.64 -1.56 15.14
CA VAL A 79 18.07 -1.58 15.50
C VAL A 79 18.32 -0.66 16.70
N GLU A 80 17.81 0.57 16.67
CA GLU A 80 17.97 1.51 17.78
C GLU A 80 17.25 1.03 19.04
N GLY A 81 16.00 0.59 18.91
CA GLY A 81 15.20 0.10 20.04
C GLY A 81 15.87 -1.10 20.72
N TRP A 82 16.45 -2.03 19.97
CA TRP A 82 17.18 -3.16 20.54
C TRP A 82 18.44 -2.72 21.30
N ILE A 83 19.19 -1.73 20.79
CA ILE A 83 20.36 -1.17 21.46
C ILE A 83 19.95 -0.44 22.75
N GLU A 84 18.87 0.33 22.71
CA GLU A 84 18.30 1.02 23.87
C GLU A 84 17.82 0.04 24.93
N GLU A 85 17.20 -1.05 24.51
CA GLU A 85 16.77 -2.09 25.44
C GLU A 85 17.96 -2.79 26.11
N CYS A 86 19.06 -3.02 25.38
CA CYS A 86 20.31 -3.50 25.99
C CYS A 86 20.79 -2.56 27.11
N GLU A 87 20.71 -1.24 26.88
CA GLU A 87 21.07 -0.23 27.88
C GLU A 87 20.13 -0.27 29.09
N VAL A 88 18.81 -0.37 28.87
CA VAL A 88 17.79 -0.48 29.93
C VAL A 88 17.98 -1.75 30.77
N ASN A 89 18.29 -2.87 30.11
CA ASN A 89 18.55 -4.16 30.77
C ASN A 89 19.93 -4.24 31.43
N GLY A 90 20.77 -3.19 31.33
CA GLY A 90 22.10 -3.15 31.94
C GLY A 90 23.11 -4.10 31.29
N ILE A 91 22.95 -4.38 29.98
CA ILE A 91 23.88 -5.21 29.22
C ILE A 91 25.17 -4.39 28.99
N GLU A 92 26.31 -4.88 29.48
CA GLU A 92 27.58 -4.15 29.40
C GLU A 92 28.14 -4.06 27.97
N GLN A 93 27.92 -5.09 27.15
CA GLN A 93 28.40 -5.15 25.77
C GLN A 93 27.44 -5.93 24.89
N CYS A 94 27.21 -5.45 23.67
CA CYS A 94 26.42 -6.13 22.64
C CYS A 94 27.02 -5.91 21.24
N ALA A 95 26.59 -6.72 20.28
CA ALA A 95 26.99 -6.55 18.87
C ALA A 95 25.79 -6.48 17.92
N VAL A 96 25.87 -5.60 16.92
CA VAL A 96 24.96 -5.58 15.77
C VAL A 96 25.72 -6.07 14.54
N ILE A 97 25.13 -7.00 13.81
CA ILE A 97 25.70 -7.66 12.63
C ILE A 97 24.75 -7.41 11.45
N SER A 98 25.18 -6.59 10.50
CA SER A 98 24.45 -6.26 9.28
C SER A 98 24.91 -7.19 8.15
N LEU A 99 24.04 -8.12 7.75
CA LEU A 99 24.29 -9.05 6.65
C LEU A 99 23.88 -8.40 5.33
N GLY A 100 24.73 -8.49 4.31
CA GLY A 100 24.50 -7.81 3.02
C GLY A 100 24.38 -6.30 3.22
N CYS A 101 25.30 -5.70 3.97
CA CYS A 101 25.20 -4.32 4.42
C CYS A 101 25.17 -3.29 3.28
N GLY A 102 25.65 -3.68 2.08
CA GLY A 102 25.83 -2.79 0.94
C GLY A 102 26.53 -1.50 1.36
N PHE A 103 25.91 -0.38 1.03
CA PHE A 103 26.38 0.96 1.42
C PHE A 103 25.57 1.59 2.56
N ASP A 104 24.90 0.79 3.38
CA ASP A 104 24.11 1.28 4.51
C ASP A 104 25.00 2.02 5.54
N PRO A 105 24.68 3.28 5.93
CA PRO A 105 25.54 4.07 6.79
C PRO A 105 25.16 4.02 8.29
N THR A 106 24.35 3.05 8.72
CA THR A 106 23.80 2.95 10.09
C THR A 106 24.88 3.07 11.18
N TYR A 107 26.05 2.42 11.02
CA TYR A 107 27.16 2.56 11.97
C TYR A 107 27.58 4.03 12.18
N PHE A 108 27.78 4.78 11.10
CA PHE A 108 28.25 6.17 11.14
C PHE A 108 27.22 7.08 11.80
N ARG A 109 25.93 6.83 11.51
CA ARG A 109 24.81 7.50 12.16
C ARG A 109 24.80 7.22 13.67
N LEU A 110 24.82 5.95 14.07
CA LEU A 110 24.81 5.53 15.48
C LEU A 110 26.01 6.12 16.23
N THR A 111 27.20 6.11 15.62
CA THR A 111 28.41 6.70 16.21
C THR A 111 28.25 8.19 16.47
N THR A 112 27.65 8.92 15.51
CA THR A 112 27.37 10.35 15.66
C THR A 112 26.40 10.62 16.82
N LEU A 113 25.30 9.87 16.90
CA LEU A 113 24.29 10.05 17.94
C LEU A 113 24.77 9.61 19.33
N ARG A 114 25.51 8.49 19.41
CA ARG A 114 26.03 7.96 20.67
C ARG A 114 27.12 8.85 21.26
N LYS A 115 27.93 9.55 20.45
CA LYS A 115 28.91 10.54 20.95
C LYS A 115 28.24 11.70 21.71
N ALA A 116 26.97 11.99 21.44
CA ALA A 116 26.22 13.06 22.11
C ALA A 116 25.59 12.66 23.46
N LYS A 117 25.70 11.38 23.86
CA LYS A 117 25.06 10.84 25.06
C LYS A 117 26.03 10.00 25.89
N VAL A 118 25.78 9.88 27.19
CA VAL A 118 26.46 8.88 28.03
C VAL A 118 25.84 7.52 27.74
N ASN A 119 26.67 6.53 27.40
CA ASN A 119 26.23 5.17 27.11
C ASN A 119 26.91 4.20 28.09
N ARG A 120 26.15 3.31 28.71
CA ARG A 120 26.69 2.26 29.61
C ARG A 120 27.01 1.00 28.83
N THR A 121 26.25 0.71 27.76
CA THR A 121 26.49 -0.42 26.88
C THR A 121 27.56 -0.11 25.83
N LYS A 122 28.60 -0.95 25.77
CA LYS A 122 29.59 -0.95 24.68
C LYS A 122 29.00 -1.63 23.45
N LEU A 123 28.99 -0.92 22.33
CA LEU A 123 28.44 -1.41 21.07
C LEU A 123 29.57 -1.80 20.11
N LYS A 124 29.52 -3.04 19.63
CA LYS A 124 30.25 -3.50 18.44
C LYS A 124 29.31 -3.49 17.24
N TYR A 125 29.72 -2.92 16.11
CA TYR A 125 28.95 -2.98 14.86
C TYR A 125 29.77 -3.69 13.78
N ILE A 126 29.16 -4.62 13.05
CA ILE A 126 29.83 -5.47 12.06
C ILE A 126 29.03 -5.43 10.77
N ASP A 127 29.63 -4.90 9.72
CA ASP A 127 29.12 -4.93 8.35
C ASP A 127 29.70 -6.12 7.60
N ILE A 128 28.85 -6.91 6.95
CA ILE A 128 29.24 -8.08 6.16
C ILE A 128 28.63 -7.98 4.76
N ASP A 129 29.45 -8.12 3.72
CA ASP A 129 29.00 -8.22 2.33
C ASP A 129 30.05 -8.93 1.47
N TYR A 130 29.79 -9.11 0.17
CA TYR A 130 30.77 -9.63 -0.77
C TYR A 130 32.10 -8.84 -0.69
N PRO A 131 33.26 -9.52 -0.80
CA PRO A 131 34.57 -8.86 -0.75
C PRO A 131 34.71 -7.67 -1.72
N THR A 132 34.12 -7.76 -2.90
CA THR A 132 34.09 -6.69 -3.91
C THR A 132 33.32 -5.46 -3.41
N LEU A 133 32.12 -5.63 -2.85
CA LEU A 133 31.32 -4.54 -2.30
C LEU A 133 31.97 -3.92 -1.06
N ILE A 134 32.58 -4.71 -0.19
CA ILE A 134 33.32 -4.19 0.98
C ILE A 134 34.54 -3.37 0.54
N THR A 135 35.27 -3.82 -0.49
CA THR A 135 36.38 -3.05 -1.06
C THR A 135 35.91 -1.67 -1.56
N GLU A 136 34.79 -1.62 -2.28
CA GLU A 136 34.19 -0.37 -2.76
C GLU A 136 33.72 0.52 -1.60
N ARG A 137 33.05 -0.07 -0.60
CA ARG A 137 32.60 0.63 0.61
C ARG A 137 33.76 1.26 1.37
N LEU A 138 34.83 0.50 1.63
CA LEU A 138 36.02 1.01 2.33
C LEU A 138 36.69 2.13 1.53
N TYR A 139 36.79 2.01 0.21
CA TYR A 139 37.28 3.09 -0.64
C TYR A 139 36.45 4.37 -0.49
N MET A 140 35.11 4.27 -0.50
CA MET A 140 34.23 5.42 -0.29
C MET A 140 34.40 6.04 1.10
N VAL A 141 34.41 5.21 2.16
CA VAL A 141 34.58 5.69 3.54
C VAL A 141 35.92 6.43 3.71
N ARG A 142 37.00 5.89 3.13
CA ARG A 142 38.36 6.48 3.21
C ARG A 142 38.48 7.80 2.45
N THR A 143 37.75 7.96 1.36
CA THR A 143 37.81 9.16 0.52
C THR A 143 36.86 10.27 0.99
N GLN A 144 35.98 9.98 1.95
CA GLN A 144 35.08 10.93 2.58
C GLN A 144 35.54 11.24 4.01
N ASP A 145 36.18 12.40 4.23
CA ASP A 145 36.69 12.79 5.55
C ASP A 145 35.65 12.71 6.66
N THR A 146 34.38 13.04 6.38
CA THR A 146 33.30 12.93 7.37
C THR A 146 33.09 11.49 7.85
N LEU A 147 33.13 10.50 6.96
CA LEU A 147 32.98 9.09 7.33
C LEU A 147 34.27 8.55 7.95
N ARG A 148 35.43 8.87 7.35
CA ARG A 148 36.75 8.46 7.85
C ARG A 148 36.98 8.90 9.28
N ASN A 149 36.66 10.14 9.62
CA ASN A 149 36.85 10.70 10.97
C ASN A 149 35.92 10.08 12.05
N LEU A 150 34.93 9.28 11.64
CA LEU A 150 34.08 8.52 12.55
C LEU A 150 34.58 7.10 12.80
N LEU A 151 35.58 6.63 12.07
CA LEU A 151 36.17 5.32 12.31
C LEU A 151 36.88 5.29 13.67
N PRO A 152 36.96 4.12 14.33
CA PRO A 152 37.62 3.98 15.63
C PRO A 152 39.14 4.17 15.54
N GLN A 153 39.71 3.89 14.36
CA GLN A 153 41.13 3.99 14.05
C GLN A 153 41.31 4.30 12.57
N ASP A 154 42.45 4.88 12.21
CA ASP A 154 42.79 5.16 10.81
C ASP A 154 43.03 3.84 10.03
N PRO A 155 42.42 3.66 8.84
CA PRO A 155 42.68 2.50 8.00
C PRO A 155 44.11 2.46 7.48
N THR A 156 44.68 1.26 7.42
CA THR A 156 46.02 0.99 6.88
C THR A 156 45.96 0.58 5.40
N VAL A 157 47.14 0.43 4.78
CA VAL A 157 47.26 -0.08 3.39
C VAL A 157 46.77 -1.52 3.24
N ASP A 158 46.75 -2.30 4.33
CA ASP A 158 46.34 -3.71 4.32
C ASP A 158 44.83 -3.89 4.46
N ASP A 159 44.11 -2.86 4.94
CA ASP A 159 42.66 -2.87 5.15
C ASP A 159 41.87 -2.71 3.83
N VAL A 160 42.20 -3.51 2.80
CA VAL A 160 41.63 -3.36 1.44
C VAL A 160 40.25 -4.00 1.32
N SER A 161 40.13 -5.25 1.76
CA SER A 161 38.89 -6.04 1.67
C SER A 161 38.21 -6.23 3.03
N ASP A 162 38.91 -5.88 4.11
CA ASP A 162 38.44 -6.00 5.48
C ASP A 162 38.97 -4.81 6.31
N PHE A 163 38.23 -4.43 7.34
CA PHE A 163 38.65 -3.48 8.37
C PHE A 163 38.13 -3.96 9.72
N VAL A 164 39.02 -4.17 10.69
CA VAL A 164 38.65 -4.72 12.02
C VAL A 164 39.18 -3.79 13.12
N SER A 165 38.29 -3.39 14.03
CA SER A 165 38.58 -2.54 15.19
C SER A 165 37.66 -2.88 16.36
N ASP A 166 37.88 -2.33 17.55
CA ASP A 166 37.11 -2.68 18.76
C ASP A 166 35.60 -2.36 18.67
N THR A 167 35.20 -1.29 17.99
CA THR A 167 33.79 -0.86 17.94
C THR A 167 33.15 -0.99 16.55
N TYR A 168 33.97 -1.11 15.49
CA TYR A 168 33.48 -1.30 14.12
C TYR A 168 34.28 -2.36 13.37
N SER A 169 33.60 -3.20 12.60
CA SER A 169 34.26 -4.06 11.62
C SER A 169 33.46 -4.10 10.34
N CYS A 170 34.17 -4.23 9.23
CA CYS A 170 33.62 -4.29 7.89
C CYS A 170 34.37 -5.41 7.17
N VAL A 171 33.69 -6.52 6.87
CA VAL A 171 34.35 -7.78 6.47
C VAL A 171 33.75 -8.34 5.19
N GLY A 172 34.62 -8.68 4.23
CA GLY A 172 34.30 -9.25 2.94
C GLY A 172 34.06 -10.76 3.02
N ILE A 173 32.79 -11.18 3.15
CA ILE A 173 32.42 -12.58 3.30
C ILE A 173 31.23 -12.90 2.40
N ASP A 174 31.40 -13.94 1.58
CA ASP A 174 30.28 -14.61 0.93
C ASP A 174 29.50 -15.41 1.98
N LEU A 175 28.22 -15.05 2.21
CA LEU A 175 27.37 -15.68 3.22
C LEU A 175 27.14 -17.18 2.99
N ARG A 176 27.39 -17.68 1.77
CA ARG A 176 27.37 -19.13 1.46
C ARG A 176 28.52 -19.89 2.14
N ASN A 177 29.57 -19.19 2.58
CA ASN A 177 30.73 -19.76 3.25
C ASN A 177 30.69 -19.52 4.77
N LEU A 178 30.01 -20.40 5.49
CA LEU A 178 29.84 -20.31 6.94
C LEU A 178 31.15 -20.46 7.74
N GLU A 179 32.17 -21.10 7.18
CA GLU A 179 33.47 -21.21 7.84
C GLU A 179 34.18 -19.84 7.89
N ASN A 180 34.15 -19.12 6.76
CA ASN A 180 34.66 -17.76 6.70
C ASN A 180 33.81 -16.80 7.54
N LEU A 181 32.48 -16.97 7.55
CA LEU A 181 31.59 -16.21 8.43
C LEU A 181 31.99 -16.37 9.91
N ARG A 182 32.19 -17.61 10.37
CA ARG A 182 32.63 -17.90 11.73
C ARG A 182 33.96 -17.21 12.05
N LYS A 183 34.98 -17.41 11.21
CA LYS A 183 36.32 -16.82 11.41
C LYS A 183 36.28 -15.30 11.42
N GLY A 184 35.49 -14.69 10.54
CA GLY A 184 35.31 -13.25 10.46
C GLY A 184 34.66 -12.67 11.72
N LEU A 185 33.61 -13.31 12.22
CA LEU A 185 32.93 -12.90 13.46
C LEU A 185 33.83 -13.06 14.69
N GLU A 186 34.57 -14.17 14.80
CA GLU A 186 35.54 -14.39 15.88
C GLU A 186 36.65 -13.33 15.86
N THR A 187 37.18 -13.02 14.67
CA THR A 187 38.19 -11.97 14.47
C THR A 187 37.65 -10.59 14.83
N ALA A 188 36.36 -10.34 14.55
CA ALA A 188 35.67 -9.12 14.95
C ALA A 188 35.27 -9.08 16.43
N GLY A 189 35.59 -10.11 17.23
CA GLY A 189 35.36 -10.13 18.68
C GLY A 189 33.96 -10.59 19.09
N VAL A 190 33.22 -11.28 18.22
CA VAL A 190 31.95 -11.92 18.58
C VAL A 190 32.23 -13.27 19.21
N VAL A 191 31.98 -13.38 20.52
CA VAL A 191 32.23 -14.58 21.32
C VAL A 191 30.92 -15.19 21.84
N PRO A 192 30.88 -16.49 22.19
CA PRO A 192 29.70 -17.10 22.79
C PRO A 192 29.24 -16.37 24.06
N GLY A 193 27.95 -16.04 24.13
CA GLY A 193 27.33 -15.35 25.27
C GLY A 193 27.28 -13.82 25.18
N LEU A 194 27.88 -13.22 24.14
CA LEU A 194 27.63 -11.83 23.78
C LEU A 194 26.23 -11.71 23.16
N PRO A 195 25.33 -10.84 23.68
CA PRO A 195 24.07 -10.57 23.02
C PRO A 195 24.29 -9.98 21.63
N ILE A 196 23.69 -10.60 20.61
CA ILE A 196 23.82 -10.17 19.22
C ILE A 196 22.48 -9.83 18.58
N LEU A 197 22.47 -8.78 17.78
CA LEU A 197 21.43 -8.47 16.82
C LEU A 197 21.94 -8.74 15.42
N VAL A 198 21.23 -9.58 14.66
CA VAL A 198 21.52 -9.86 13.26
C VAL A 198 20.45 -9.19 12.42
N VAL A 199 20.85 -8.46 11.39
CA VAL A 199 19.95 -7.74 10.48
C VAL A 199 20.17 -8.25 9.07
N SER A 200 19.10 -8.70 8.41
CA SER A 200 19.06 -9.02 6.99
C SER A 200 17.94 -8.23 6.33
N GLU A 201 18.31 -7.23 5.51
CA GLU A 201 17.38 -6.32 4.85
C GLU A 201 17.37 -6.55 3.32
N VAL A 202 16.55 -7.51 2.86
CA VAL A 202 16.45 -7.97 1.46
C VAL A 202 17.78 -8.52 0.95
N VAL A 203 18.25 -9.60 1.60
CA VAL A 203 19.57 -10.19 1.35
C VAL A 203 19.48 -11.70 1.18
N LEU A 204 18.93 -12.37 2.20
CA LEU A 204 18.73 -13.82 2.19
C LEU A 204 17.75 -14.26 1.10
N SER A 205 16.87 -13.37 0.63
CA SER A 205 15.96 -13.61 -0.50
C SER A 205 16.68 -13.95 -1.82
N TYR A 206 17.93 -13.53 -1.98
CA TYR A 206 18.77 -13.86 -3.15
C TYR A 206 19.55 -15.16 -3.03
N LEU A 207 19.53 -15.83 -1.87
CA LEU A 207 20.17 -17.14 -1.68
C LEU A 207 19.17 -18.26 -1.98
N GLU A 208 19.67 -19.43 -2.39
CA GLU A 208 18.88 -20.66 -2.38
C GLU A 208 18.39 -20.94 -0.95
N ALA A 209 17.21 -21.57 -0.82
CA ALA A 209 16.58 -21.87 0.47
C ALA A 209 17.55 -22.54 1.46
N ASP A 210 18.26 -23.59 1.03
CA ASP A 210 19.26 -24.29 1.85
C ASP A 210 20.39 -23.38 2.36
N GLY A 211 20.88 -22.48 1.52
CA GLY A 211 21.95 -21.54 1.87
C GLY A 211 21.47 -20.47 2.85
N SER A 212 20.27 -19.94 2.58
CA SER A 212 19.55 -18.99 3.43
C SER A 212 19.27 -19.59 4.82
N ASP A 213 18.79 -20.83 4.86
CA ASP A 213 18.56 -21.63 6.09
C ASP A 213 19.84 -21.87 6.87
N ALA A 214 20.93 -22.17 6.17
CA ALA A 214 22.22 -22.41 6.80
C ALA A 214 22.70 -21.16 7.57
N VAL A 215 22.47 -19.95 7.03
CA VAL A 215 22.78 -18.68 7.72
C VAL A 215 21.87 -18.46 8.93
N ILE A 216 20.56 -18.64 8.79
CA ILE A 216 19.61 -18.48 9.90
C ILE A 216 19.93 -19.47 11.04
N ARG A 217 20.21 -20.74 10.71
CA ARG A 217 20.61 -21.77 11.68
C ARG A 217 21.95 -21.47 12.33
N PHE A 218 22.90 -20.91 11.58
CA PHE A 218 24.20 -20.51 12.11
C PHE A 218 24.04 -19.50 13.26
N PHE A 219 23.22 -18.46 13.08
CA PHE A 219 22.95 -17.46 14.12
C PHE A 219 22.03 -17.98 15.23
N GLY A 220 21.11 -18.90 14.93
CA GLY A 220 20.28 -19.58 15.94
C GLY A 220 21.10 -20.41 16.95
N GLY A 221 22.36 -20.73 16.63
CA GLY A 221 23.29 -21.39 17.55
C GLY A 221 23.88 -20.48 18.64
N TYR A 222 23.65 -19.16 18.59
CA TYR A 222 24.13 -18.24 19.61
C TYR A 222 23.19 -18.24 20.84
N PRO A 223 23.71 -18.20 22.08
CA PRO A 223 22.88 -18.30 23.27
C PRO A 223 21.89 -17.14 23.49
N ASP A 224 22.18 -15.95 22.96
CA ASP A 224 21.32 -14.76 23.11
C ASP A 224 21.40 -13.94 21.81
N ALA A 225 20.57 -14.32 20.84
CA ALA A 225 20.51 -13.69 19.53
C ALA A 225 19.10 -13.17 19.23
N THR A 226 19.05 -12.01 18.58
CA THR A 226 17.87 -11.46 17.93
C THR A 226 18.14 -11.38 16.42
N PHE A 227 17.18 -11.78 15.60
CA PHE A 227 17.28 -11.69 14.13
C PHE A 227 16.15 -10.80 13.60
N ILE A 228 16.51 -9.75 12.87
CA ILE A 228 15.58 -8.94 12.09
C ILE A 228 15.72 -9.36 10.63
N LEU A 229 14.63 -9.85 10.04
CA LEU A 229 14.55 -10.18 8.63
C LEU A 229 13.50 -9.28 7.98
N HIS A 230 13.86 -8.56 6.92
CA HIS A 230 12.92 -7.80 6.09
C HIS A 230 13.04 -8.23 4.64
N GLU A 231 12.04 -8.95 4.11
CA GLU A 231 12.06 -9.53 2.76
C GLU A 231 10.65 -9.56 2.15
N GLN A 232 10.57 -10.05 0.91
CA GLN A 232 9.31 -10.26 0.20
C GLN A 232 8.57 -11.48 0.74
N CYS A 233 7.24 -11.44 0.70
CA CYS A 233 6.35 -12.58 0.83
C CYS A 233 5.32 -12.55 -0.31
N ILE A 234 4.56 -13.63 -0.44
CA ILE A 234 3.37 -13.73 -1.27
C ILE A 234 2.21 -13.91 -0.29
N PRO A 235 1.32 -12.91 -0.16
CA PRO A 235 0.07 -13.10 0.56
C PRO A 235 -0.70 -14.24 -0.10
N THR A 236 -1.24 -15.16 0.68
CA THR A 236 -2.07 -16.23 0.14
C THR A 236 -3.36 -15.63 -0.36
N PHE A 237 -3.81 -16.19 -1.46
CA PHE A 237 -5.06 -15.84 -2.10
C PHE A 237 -5.87 -17.14 -2.08
N ASP A 238 -7.01 -17.13 -1.39
CA ASP A 238 -7.87 -18.29 -1.07
C ASP A 238 -8.58 -18.85 -2.32
N VAL A 239 -7.79 -19.29 -3.28
CA VAL A 239 -8.26 -19.95 -4.50
C VAL A 239 -7.93 -21.42 -4.39
N GLU A 240 -8.87 -22.27 -4.82
CA GLU A 240 -8.79 -23.73 -4.69
C GLU A 240 -7.60 -24.37 -5.45
N ASP A 241 -6.95 -23.61 -6.34
CA ASP A 241 -5.74 -24.01 -7.06
C ASP A 241 -4.62 -22.98 -6.83
N GLU A 242 -3.76 -23.27 -5.85
CA GLU A 242 -2.66 -22.42 -5.38
C GLU A 242 -1.49 -22.34 -6.38
N GLU A 243 -1.36 -23.29 -7.31
CA GLU A 243 -0.27 -23.29 -8.30
C GLU A 243 -0.59 -22.45 -9.53
N GLU A 244 -1.87 -22.27 -9.87
CA GLU A 244 -2.28 -21.56 -11.10
C GLU A 244 -2.86 -20.15 -10.88
N ASN A 245 -3.23 -19.73 -9.66
CA ASN A 245 -3.96 -18.47 -9.43
C ASN A 245 -3.26 -17.47 -8.50
N LEU A 246 -2.07 -17.02 -8.90
CA LEU A 246 -1.36 -15.96 -8.18
C LEU A 246 -1.99 -14.58 -8.43
N HIS A 247 -2.11 -13.78 -7.37
CA HIS A 247 -2.51 -12.37 -7.54
C HIS A 247 -1.55 -11.66 -8.51
N PRO A 248 -2.03 -10.83 -9.45
CA PRO A 248 -1.23 -10.27 -10.55
C PRO A 248 0.06 -9.53 -10.20
N PHE A 249 0.10 -8.93 -9.01
CA PHE A 249 1.32 -8.33 -8.48
C PHE A 249 2.46 -9.35 -8.36
N THR A 250 2.17 -10.58 -7.93
CA THR A 250 3.14 -11.69 -7.82
C THR A 250 3.75 -12.01 -9.18
N SER A 251 2.91 -12.24 -10.19
CA SER A 251 3.32 -12.61 -11.54
C SER A 251 4.22 -11.54 -12.16
N THR A 252 3.86 -10.27 -11.93
CA THR A 252 4.64 -9.12 -12.40
C THR A 252 5.98 -9.00 -11.68
N MET A 253 5.99 -9.19 -10.35
CA MET A 253 7.21 -9.19 -9.52
C MET A 253 8.19 -10.28 -9.97
N PHE A 254 7.73 -11.52 -10.11
CA PHE A 254 8.60 -12.62 -10.57
C PHE A 254 9.16 -12.37 -11.96
N THR A 255 8.32 -11.92 -12.89
CA THR A 255 8.75 -11.57 -14.25
C THR A 255 9.83 -10.49 -14.23
N HIS A 256 9.71 -9.48 -13.37
CA HIS A 256 10.73 -8.43 -13.21
C HIS A 256 12.06 -9.01 -12.73
N PHE A 257 12.08 -9.73 -11.62
CA PHE A 257 13.31 -10.27 -11.03
C PHE A 257 14.00 -11.32 -11.90
N GLN A 258 13.23 -12.07 -12.70
CA GLN A 258 13.78 -12.95 -13.74
C GLN A 258 14.46 -12.13 -14.85
N ARG A 259 13.80 -11.08 -15.35
CA ARG A 259 14.35 -10.20 -16.41
C ARG A 259 15.61 -9.46 -15.97
N THR A 260 15.73 -9.10 -14.69
CA THR A 260 16.92 -8.42 -14.14
C THR A 260 18.04 -9.37 -13.71
N MET A 261 17.87 -10.69 -13.90
CA MET A 261 18.82 -11.74 -13.48
C MET A 261 19.11 -11.73 -11.97
N THR A 262 18.13 -11.33 -11.16
CA THR A 262 18.22 -11.28 -9.69
C THR A 262 17.01 -12.02 -9.08
N PRO A 263 16.83 -13.32 -9.35
CA PRO A 263 15.65 -14.06 -8.90
C PRO A 263 15.54 -14.06 -7.37
N LEU A 264 14.31 -13.95 -6.86
CA LEU A 264 13.98 -14.14 -5.45
C LEU A 264 13.89 -15.65 -5.18
N LYS A 265 15.02 -16.24 -4.80
CA LYS A 265 15.20 -17.70 -4.72
C LYS A 265 14.54 -18.31 -3.49
N THR A 266 14.74 -17.69 -2.32
CA THR A 266 14.09 -18.13 -1.06
C THR A 266 12.57 -18.09 -1.17
N LEU A 267 12.01 -17.11 -1.90
CA LEU A 267 10.56 -16.93 -2.08
C LEU A 267 9.88 -18.07 -2.85
N GLN A 268 10.64 -18.92 -3.55
CA GLN A 268 10.09 -20.10 -4.22
C GLN A 268 9.69 -21.19 -3.22
N GLU A 269 10.39 -21.26 -2.08
CA GLU A 269 10.20 -22.27 -1.03
C GLU A 269 9.36 -21.72 0.13
N TYR A 270 9.65 -20.50 0.59
CA TYR A 270 8.94 -19.85 1.68
C TYR A 270 8.17 -18.66 1.12
N ARG A 271 6.87 -18.84 0.92
CA ARG A 271 5.99 -17.87 0.26
C ARG A 271 5.28 -16.99 1.27
N SER A 272 4.65 -17.61 2.27
CA SER A 272 3.77 -16.93 3.24
C SER A 272 4.53 -16.50 4.50
N LEU A 273 3.90 -15.65 5.32
CA LEU A 273 4.43 -15.36 6.67
C LEU A 273 4.49 -16.61 7.54
N GLN A 274 3.54 -17.53 7.34
CA GLN A 274 3.48 -18.78 8.09
C GLN A 274 4.68 -19.69 7.73
N ASP A 275 5.04 -19.77 6.45
CA ASP A 275 6.24 -20.50 6.02
C ASP A 275 7.49 -19.97 6.70
N HIS A 276 7.65 -18.64 6.75
CA HIS A 276 8.78 -18.00 7.42
C HIS A 276 8.78 -18.23 8.93
N ARG A 277 7.62 -18.24 9.58
CA ARG A 277 7.50 -18.56 11.00
C ARG A 277 7.95 -19.99 11.30
N ASP A 278 7.41 -20.96 10.57
CA ASP A 278 7.73 -22.37 10.74
C ASP A 278 9.19 -22.66 10.41
N ARG A 279 9.73 -21.96 9.42
CA ARG A 279 11.15 -21.94 9.10
C ARG A 279 11.99 -21.51 10.30
N PHE A 280 11.75 -20.34 10.90
CA PHE A 280 12.53 -19.91 12.07
C PHE A 280 12.43 -20.90 13.25
N LYS A 281 11.22 -21.43 13.52
CA LYS A 281 10.99 -22.46 14.56
C LYS A 281 11.83 -23.71 14.30
N THR A 282 11.80 -24.23 13.07
CA THR A 282 12.56 -25.41 12.64
C THR A 282 14.07 -25.18 12.70
N LEU A 283 14.52 -23.95 12.47
CA LEU A 283 15.93 -23.57 12.46
C LEU A 283 16.50 -23.19 13.83
N GLY A 284 15.76 -23.45 14.92
CA GLY A 284 16.26 -23.35 16.30
C GLY A 284 15.95 -22.03 17.00
N TRP A 285 15.04 -21.21 16.47
CA TRP A 285 14.61 -19.97 17.11
C TRP A 285 13.38 -20.23 17.99
N SER A 286 13.47 -19.84 19.27
CA SER A 286 12.38 -20.07 20.23
C SER A 286 11.26 -19.05 20.07
N LYS A 287 11.58 -17.86 19.54
CA LYS A 287 10.64 -16.78 19.26
C LYS A 287 10.83 -16.26 17.82
N CYS A 288 9.76 -15.93 17.12
CA CYS A 288 9.64 -15.25 15.83
C CYS A 288 8.26 -14.59 15.70
N ASP A 289 8.21 -13.25 15.76
CA ASP A 289 7.02 -12.46 15.47
C ASP A 289 7.15 -11.84 14.08
N LEU A 290 6.12 -11.92 13.23
CA LEU A 290 6.17 -11.42 11.85
C LEU A 290 4.96 -10.54 11.53
N LEU A 291 5.18 -9.36 10.96
CA LEU A 291 4.15 -8.47 10.45
C LEU A 291 4.41 -8.14 8.99
N ASN A 292 3.35 -8.02 8.19
CA ASN A 292 3.46 -7.34 6.91
C ASN A 292 3.75 -5.83 7.12
N MET A 293 4.22 -5.17 6.06
CA MET A 293 4.65 -3.77 6.15
C MET A 293 3.49 -2.79 6.31
N ASN A 294 2.25 -3.13 5.92
CA ASN A 294 1.08 -2.28 6.16
C ASN A 294 0.80 -2.14 7.66
N LEU A 295 0.69 -3.25 8.40
CA LEU A 295 0.52 -3.20 9.86
C LEU A 295 1.72 -2.56 10.53
N PHE A 296 2.93 -2.96 10.14
CA PHE A 296 4.12 -2.41 10.76
C PHE A 296 4.17 -0.89 10.59
N ALA A 297 3.75 -0.39 9.42
CA ALA A 297 3.66 1.04 9.18
C ALA A 297 2.65 1.73 10.11
N ASP A 298 1.43 1.21 10.22
CA ASP A 298 0.35 1.79 11.03
C ASP A 298 0.67 1.81 12.53
N TYR A 299 1.45 0.84 13.04
CA TYR A 299 1.74 0.75 14.48
C TYR A 299 3.11 1.29 14.89
N VAL A 300 4.07 1.37 13.96
CA VAL A 300 5.46 1.69 14.28
C VAL A 300 5.95 2.93 13.55
N THR A 301 5.85 2.99 12.21
CA THR A 301 6.46 4.10 11.46
C THR A 301 5.57 5.33 11.38
N MET A 302 4.25 5.15 11.33
CA MET A 302 3.25 6.23 11.28
C MET A 302 2.16 6.00 12.34
N PRO A 303 2.50 5.94 13.64
CA PRO A 303 1.53 5.55 14.67
C PRO A 303 0.53 6.64 15.06
N THR A 304 0.75 7.90 14.63
CA THR A 304 -0.09 9.04 15.02
C THR A 304 -0.52 9.88 13.82
N ALA A 305 -1.63 10.61 13.97
CA ALA A 305 -2.16 11.49 12.94
C ALA A 305 -1.14 12.59 12.56
N GLU A 306 -0.34 13.07 13.52
CA GLU A 306 0.70 14.07 13.28
C GLU A 306 1.80 13.54 12.35
N GLU A 307 2.23 12.28 12.54
CA GLU A 307 3.26 11.68 11.69
C GLU A 307 2.71 11.37 10.28
N HIS A 308 1.46 10.89 10.19
CA HIS A 308 0.76 10.76 8.91
C HIS A 308 0.68 12.11 8.18
N GLN A 309 0.26 13.17 8.87
CA GLN A 309 0.18 14.51 8.29
C GLN A 309 1.56 15.00 7.84
N ARG A 310 2.61 14.80 8.66
CA ARG A 310 3.99 15.16 8.32
C ARG A 310 4.41 14.51 7.01
N VAL A 311 4.25 13.19 6.89
CA VAL A 311 4.62 12.42 5.69
C VAL A 311 3.78 12.84 4.48
N SER A 312 2.49 13.09 4.66
CA SER A 312 1.59 13.49 3.57
C SER A 312 1.85 14.88 3.02
N LEU A 313 2.47 15.76 3.80
CA LEU A 313 2.87 17.10 3.35
C LEU A 313 4.24 17.15 2.64
N LEU A 314 5.03 16.05 2.64
CA LEU A 314 6.37 16.03 2.02
C LEU A 314 6.29 16.08 0.49
N GLU A 315 5.35 15.35 -0.10
CA GLU A 315 5.07 15.40 -1.53
C GLU A 315 3.65 14.93 -1.86
N PRO A 316 3.08 15.39 -2.97
CA PRO A 316 1.78 14.94 -3.45
C PRO A 316 1.73 13.42 -3.65
N PHE A 317 0.67 12.78 -3.16
CA PHE A 317 0.54 11.33 -3.20
C PHE A 317 -0.91 10.86 -3.47
N ASP A 318 -1.06 9.89 -4.36
CA ASP A 318 -2.35 9.34 -4.76
C ASP A 318 -2.33 7.85 -5.11
N GLU A 319 -1.17 7.20 -5.05
CA GLU A 319 -0.91 5.80 -5.42
C GLU A 319 -1.15 4.87 -4.21
N TYR A 320 -2.23 5.09 -3.45
CA TYR A 320 -2.55 4.36 -2.22
C TYR A 320 -2.74 2.86 -2.49
N ASP A 321 -3.43 2.52 -3.56
CA ASP A 321 -3.64 1.15 -4.03
C ASP A 321 -2.31 0.40 -4.19
N GLU A 322 -1.33 1.03 -4.84
CA GLU A 322 0.00 0.47 -5.03
C GLU A 322 0.77 0.34 -3.71
N LEU A 323 0.71 1.36 -2.84
CA LEU A 323 1.39 1.35 -1.54
C LEU A 323 0.91 0.20 -0.65
N TYR A 324 -0.39 -0.02 -0.57
CA TYR A 324 -0.96 -1.12 0.22
C TYR A 324 -0.63 -2.50 -0.37
N TRP A 325 -0.58 -2.64 -1.69
CA TRP A 325 -0.05 -3.87 -2.29
C TRP A 325 1.42 -4.08 -1.92
N ILE A 326 2.28 -3.08 -2.10
CA ILE A 326 3.69 -3.21 -1.72
C ILE A 326 3.82 -3.61 -0.25
N GLY A 327 3.04 -3.00 0.63
CA GLY A 327 3.09 -3.32 2.04
C GLY A 327 2.57 -4.71 2.40
N ALA A 328 1.70 -5.31 1.59
CA ALA A 328 1.24 -6.68 1.76
C ALA A 328 2.30 -7.71 1.30
N TYR A 329 3.08 -7.39 0.27
CA TYR A 329 4.10 -8.29 -0.32
C TYR A 329 5.48 -8.22 0.35
N TYR A 330 5.60 -7.46 1.43
CA TYR A 330 6.82 -7.35 2.21
C TYR A 330 6.49 -7.50 3.68
N PHE A 331 7.44 -8.03 4.45
CA PHE A 331 7.26 -8.25 5.87
C PHE A 331 8.51 -7.95 6.68
N ILE A 332 8.33 -7.89 8.01
CA ILE A 332 9.40 -7.88 8.99
C ILE A 332 9.18 -9.02 9.95
N ALA A 333 10.21 -9.86 10.13
CA ALA A 333 10.29 -10.82 11.22
C ALA A 333 11.29 -10.36 12.27
N VAL A 334 10.93 -10.53 13.55
CA VAL A 334 11.83 -10.39 14.70
C VAL A 334 11.85 -11.72 15.43
N ALA A 335 12.93 -12.47 15.25
CA ALA A 335 13.18 -13.74 15.92
C ALA A 335 14.13 -13.57 17.10
N SER A 336 13.97 -14.39 18.14
CA SER A 336 14.96 -14.50 19.21
C SER A 336 15.16 -15.95 19.66
N THR A 337 16.37 -16.27 20.09
CA THR A 337 16.68 -17.57 20.71
C THR A 337 16.20 -17.64 22.16
N GLY A 338 15.92 -16.49 22.79
CA GLY A 338 15.72 -16.37 24.24
C GLY A 338 17.05 -16.58 25.00
N PRO A 339 17.06 -16.44 26.34
CA PRO A 339 18.30 -16.62 27.11
C PRO A 339 18.66 -18.10 27.19
N GLY A 340 19.65 -18.52 26.41
CA GLY A 340 20.17 -19.90 26.41
C GLY A 340 21.03 -20.22 27.63
N GLY A 341 20.91 -21.45 28.15
CA GLY A 341 21.85 -22.04 29.11
C GLY A 341 22.05 -21.24 30.42
N ALA A 342 23.30 -20.96 30.79
CA ALA A 342 23.68 -20.31 32.06
C ALA A 342 23.15 -18.88 32.24
N LEU A 343 22.73 -18.20 31.16
CA LEU A 343 22.15 -16.84 31.21
C LEU A 343 20.77 -16.82 31.88
N SER A 344 19.99 -17.89 31.67
CA SER A 344 18.69 -18.08 32.34
C SER A 344 18.82 -18.18 33.87
N GLY A 345 19.88 -18.81 34.37
CA GLY A 345 20.16 -18.98 35.79
C GLY A 345 20.66 -17.72 36.50
N ALA A 346 21.11 -16.71 35.74
CA ALA A 346 21.61 -15.44 36.27
C ALA A 346 20.54 -14.33 36.34
N GLY A 347 19.30 -14.61 35.96
CA GLY A 347 18.20 -13.64 35.98
C GLY A 347 18.33 -12.51 34.94
N LYS A 348 19.24 -12.62 33.96
CA LYS A 348 19.39 -11.65 32.87
C LYS A 348 18.31 -11.89 31.81
N LYS A 349 17.63 -10.83 31.39
CA LYS A 349 16.63 -10.87 30.31
C LYS A 349 17.31 -10.62 28.97
N SER A 350 17.04 -11.47 27.98
CA SER A 350 17.34 -11.17 26.58
C SER A 350 16.59 -9.91 26.14
N PRO A 351 17.18 -9.09 25.26
CA PRO A 351 16.45 -7.98 24.65
C PRO A 351 15.25 -8.48 23.80
N ASP A 352 14.06 -7.92 24.03
CA ASP A 352 12.84 -8.04 23.25
C ASP A 352 12.42 -6.66 22.68
N VAL A 353 13.00 -6.31 21.53
CA VAL A 353 12.81 -5.00 20.91
C VAL A 353 11.34 -4.65 20.65
N LEU A 354 10.50 -5.66 20.38
CA LEU A 354 9.07 -5.44 20.13
C LEU A 354 8.31 -5.00 21.38
N GLU A 355 8.76 -5.44 22.56
CA GLU A 355 8.25 -4.93 23.84
C GLU A 355 8.75 -3.50 24.07
N HIS A 356 10.04 -3.24 23.85
CA HIS A 356 10.66 -1.92 24.05
C HIS A 356 9.99 -0.81 23.23
N ILE A 357 9.71 -1.08 21.94
CA ILE A 357 9.01 -0.12 21.07
C ILE A 357 7.49 -0.10 21.29
N GLY A 358 6.98 -0.89 22.24
CA GLY A 358 5.56 -0.97 22.57
C GLY A 358 4.69 -1.61 21.49
N LEU A 359 5.26 -2.38 20.57
CA LEU A 359 4.48 -3.03 19.51
C LEU A 359 3.64 -4.18 20.08
N ARG A 360 4.16 -4.94 21.04
CA ARG A 360 3.44 -6.09 21.64
C ARG A 360 2.13 -5.68 22.33
N SER A 361 2.12 -4.57 23.06
CA SER A 361 0.91 -4.06 23.70
C SER A 361 -0.09 -3.58 22.66
N LYS A 362 0.36 -2.82 21.66
CA LYS A 362 -0.49 -2.36 20.54
C LYS A 362 -1.17 -3.51 19.81
N LEU A 363 -0.47 -4.63 19.59
CA LEU A 363 -1.03 -5.79 18.89
C LEU A 363 -1.99 -6.63 19.75
N GLN A 364 -1.86 -6.61 21.08
CA GLN A 364 -2.84 -7.24 21.96
C GLN A 364 -4.20 -6.55 21.89
N ASP A 365 -4.21 -5.21 21.79
CA ASP A 365 -5.44 -4.42 21.60
C ASP A 365 -6.10 -4.73 20.24
N VAL A 366 -5.29 -5.03 19.21
CA VAL A 366 -5.77 -5.41 17.87
C VAL A 366 -6.35 -6.82 17.85
N GLN A 367 -5.69 -7.80 18.45
CA GLN A 367 -6.21 -9.17 18.56
C GLN A 367 -7.57 -9.20 19.29
N ALA A 368 -7.78 -8.32 20.27
CA ALA A 368 -9.07 -8.15 20.94
C ALA A 368 -10.16 -7.51 20.06
N LEU A 369 -9.77 -6.68 19.07
CA LEU A 369 -10.68 -6.04 18.11
C LEU A 369 -10.95 -6.88 16.85
N SER A 370 -10.10 -7.88 16.56
CA SER A 370 -9.99 -8.50 15.23
C SER A 370 -10.00 -10.02 15.23
N ALA A 371 -10.60 -10.67 16.23
CA ALA A 371 -10.68 -12.13 16.39
C ALA A 371 -11.11 -12.93 15.12
N HIS A 372 -11.57 -12.25 14.07
CA HIS A 372 -11.97 -12.82 12.78
C HIS A 372 -11.38 -12.12 11.52
N HIS A 373 -10.50 -11.10 11.61
CA HIS A 373 -10.08 -10.29 10.44
C HIS A 373 -8.59 -9.99 10.31
N VAL A 374 -7.79 -10.06 11.38
CA VAL A 374 -6.34 -10.03 11.21
C VAL A 374 -5.94 -11.46 10.85
N ASP A 375 -5.87 -11.70 9.55
CA ASP A 375 -5.32 -12.93 9.01
C ASP A 375 -3.95 -13.20 9.64
N GLN A 376 -3.67 -14.47 9.95
CA GLN A 376 -2.33 -14.90 10.36
C GLN A 376 -1.29 -14.44 9.34
N GLU A 377 -1.65 -14.37 8.07
CA GLU A 377 -0.78 -13.90 7.00
C GLU A 377 -0.45 -12.41 7.03
N THR A 378 -1.15 -11.65 7.87
CA THR A 378 -0.84 -10.25 8.10
C THR A 378 0.01 -10.08 9.35
N TYR A 379 -0.29 -10.85 10.40
CA TYR A 379 0.50 -10.89 11.64
C TYR A 379 0.50 -12.29 12.24
N THR A 380 1.70 -12.81 12.53
CA THR A 380 1.89 -14.06 13.27
C THR A 380 2.74 -13.86 14.53
N ASN A 381 2.29 -14.43 15.66
CA ASN A 381 3.02 -14.47 16.94
C ASN A 381 3.15 -15.90 17.48
N LEU A 382 4.22 -16.27 18.19
CA LEU A 382 4.49 -17.68 18.58
C LEU A 382 3.68 -18.27 19.72
N ARG A 383 2.67 -17.57 20.23
CA ARG A 383 1.72 -18.24 21.11
C ARG A 383 0.86 -19.07 20.18
N ASP A 384 1.20 -20.36 20.04
CA ASP A 384 0.70 -21.40 19.11
C ASP A 384 -0.85 -21.56 19.08
N GLU A 385 -1.61 -20.51 18.84
CA GLU A 385 -3.06 -20.57 18.64
C GLU A 385 -3.35 -20.43 17.14
N HIS A 386 -3.49 -21.58 16.48
CA HIS A 386 -4.08 -21.64 15.15
C HIS A 386 -5.55 -21.24 15.27
N TYR A 387 -5.87 -20.02 14.87
CA TYR A 387 -7.23 -19.65 14.51
C TYR A 387 -7.27 -19.67 12.98
N ASP A 388 -7.46 -20.86 12.44
CA ASP A 388 -7.88 -20.99 11.04
C ASP A 388 -9.36 -20.61 11.04
N ALA A 389 -9.62 -19.30 10.92
CA ALA A 389 -10.98 -18.78 10.84
C ALA A 389 -11.51 -19.14 9.44
N THR A 390 -11.84 -20.41 9.22
CA THR A 390 -12.64 -20.81 8.07
C THR A 390 -13.98 -20.13 8.20
N ILE A 391 -14.25 -19.18 7.30
CA ILE A 391 -15.55 -18.52 7.21
C ILE A 391 -16.62 -19.60 7.05
N SER A 392 -17.68 -19.51 7.85
CA SER A 392 -18.80 -20.44 7.73
C SER A 392 -19.32 -20.44 6.30
N ALA A 393 -19.48 -21.61 5.69
CA ALA A 393 -20.00 -21.72 4.33
C ALA A 393 -21.37 -21.03 4.16
N ASP A 394 -22.15 -20.92 5.25
CA ASP A 394 -23.44 -20.23 5.28
C ASP A 394 -23.33 -18.70 5.10
N LEU A 395 -22.13 -18.11 5.24
CA LEU A 395 -21.86 -16.68 5.01
C LEU A 395 -21.50 -16.37 3.56
N ILE A 396 -21.31 -17.39 2.71
CA ILE A 396 -20.89 -17.24 1.31
C ILE A 396 -22.04 -17.64 0.40
N THR A 397 -22.59 -16.66 -0.32
CA THR A 397 -23.55 -16.91 -1.39
C THR A 397 -22.81 -17.04 -2.73
N THR A 398 -23.04 -18.13 -3.45
CA THR A 398 -22.48 -18.29 -4.81
C THR A 398 -23.30 -17.48 -5.82
N ILE A 399 -22.62 -16.71 -6.65
CA ILE A 399 -23.22 -15.93 -7.74
C ILE A 399 -22.62 -16.35 -9.09
N ASP A 400 -23.34 -16.13 -10.17
CA ASP A 400 -22.92 -16.57 -11.51
C ASP A 400 -22.40 -15.41 -12.36
N TRP A 401 -21.31 -15.68 -13.10
CA TRP A 401 -20.93 -14.84 -14.22
C TRP A 401 -22.00 -14.93 -15.33
N ALA A 402 -22.26 -13.82 -16.00
CA ALA A 402 -23.03 -13.85 -17.23
C ALA A 402 -22.33 -14.74 -18.27
N LYS A 403 -23.09 -15.60 -18.96
CA LYS A 403 -22.56 -16.55 -19.96
C LYS A 403 -21.85 -15.87 -21.13
N GLN A 404 -22.26 -14.66 -21.46
CA GLN A 404 -21.63 -13.79 -22.45
C GLN A 404 -21.40 -12.45 -21.77
N SER A 405 -20.13 -12.04 -21.63
CA SER A 405 -19.81 -10.64 -21.36
C SER A 405 -19.95 -9.91 -22.70
N PRO A 406 -20.68 -8.79 -22.77
CA PRO A 406 -20.73 -8.00 -24.00
C PRO A 406 -19.36 -7.43 -24.40
N PHE A 407 -18.31 -7.62 -23.59
CA PHE A 407 -17.00 -7.03 -23.78
C PHE A 407 -15.85 -8.06 -23.88
N GLN A 408 -16.13 -9.30 -24.29
CA GLN A 408 -15.11 -10.36 -24.33
C GLN A 408 -13.88 -10.00 -25.19
N ASP A 409 -14.07 -9.22 -26.25
CA ASP A 409 -13.02 -8.86 -27.21
C ASP A 409 -12.51 -7.41 -27.04
N LEU A 410 -12.91 -6.72 -25.97
CA LEU A 410 -12.52 -5.33 -25.72
C LEU A 410 -11.33 -5.25 -24.77
N ASP A 411 -10.26 -4.60 -25.22
CA ASP A 411 -9.03 -4.39 -24.45
C ASP A 411 -9.08 -3.05 -23.70
N ILE A 412 -9.68 -3.05 -22.51
CA ILE A 412 -9.92 -1.86 -21.67
C ILE A 412 -8.75 -1.66 -20.69
N ASN A 413 -7.63 -1.16 -21.22
CA ASN A 413 -6.41 -0.91 -20.45
C ASN A 413 -6.41 0.44 -19.72
N ARG A 414 -7.35 0.65 -18.79
CA ARG A 414 -7.45 1.89 -17.99
C ARG A 414 -7.96 1.67 -16.57
N LYS A 415 -7.51 2.51 -15.64
CA LYS A 415 -8.00 2.57 -14.25
C LYS A 415 -8.33 3.99 -13.80
N GLY A 416 -9.18 4.13 -12.78
CA GLY A 416 -9.64 5.42 -12.26
C GLY A 416 -10.51 6.20 -13.24
N HIS A 417 -11.23 5.50 -14.10
CA HIS A 417 -12.24 6.03 -15.02
C HIS A 417 -13.63 5.91 -14.38
N THR A 418 -14.65 6.44 -15.05
CA THR A 418 -16.06 6.27 -14.65
C THR A 418 -16.82 5.46 -15.70
N LEU A 419 -17.92 4.81 -15.28
CA LEU A 419 -18.85 4.08 -16.13
C LEU A 419 -20.26 4.64 -15.90
N SER A 420 -21.00 4.88 -16.98
CA SER A 420 -22.41 5.29 -16.94
C SER A 420 -23.21 4.49 -17.96
N ILE A 421 -24.39 4.00 -17.57
CA ILE A 421 -25.25 3.18 -18.43
C ILE A 421 -26.51 3.98 -18.77
N LEU A 422 -26.70 4.25 -20.07
CA LEU A 422 -27.85 4.97 -20.60
C LEU A 422 -28.55 4.07 -21.63
N GLY A 423 -29.72 3.53 -21.25
CA GLY A 423 -30.50 2.63 -22.11
C GLY A 423 -29.77 1.32 -22.41
N ASN A 424 -29.30 1.17 -23.66
CA ASN A 424 -28.57 -0.02 -24.13
C ASN A 424 -27.07 0.26 -24.35
N GLU A 425 -26.58 1.38 -23.85
CA GLU A 425 -25.20 1.81 -24.06
C GLU A 425 -24.51 2.09 -22.74
N ALA A 426 -23.22 1.74 -22.68
CA ALA A 426 -22.32 2.03 -21.58
C ALA A 426 -21.26 3.04 -22.05
N PHE A 427 -20.99 4.03 -21.21
CA PHE A 427 -20.07 5.14 -21.48
C PHE A 427 -18.94 5.11 -20.45
N VAL A 428 -17.71 4.91 -20.93
CA VAL A 428 -16.50 4.83 -20.10
C VAL A 428 -15.63 6.05 -20.35
N PHE A 429 -15.49 6.93 -19.37
CA PHE A 429 -14.79 8.20 -19.55
C PHE A 429 -13.48 8.31 -18.77
N GLY A 430 -12.44 8.80 -19.44
CA GLY A 430 -11.17 9.18 -18.84
C GLY A 430 -10.38 8.00 -18.26
N GLY A 431 -9.69 8.24 -17.14
CA GLY A 431 -8.83 7.26 -16.46
C GLY A 431 -7.35 7.44 -16.79
N PHE A 432 -6.52 6.55 -16.24
CA PHE A 432 -5.09 6.43 -16.54
C PHE A 432 -4.84 5.09 -17.22
N GLY A 433 -4.16 5.10 -18.36
CA GLY A 433 -3.97 3.90 -19.16
C GLY A 433 -3.54 4.15 -20.59
N LEU A 434 -4.02 3.30 -21.49
CA LEU A 434 -3.72 3.29 -22.92
C LEU A 434 -5.04 3.34 -23.72
N ASP A 435 -5.09 4.12 -24.80
CA ASP A 435 -6.23 4.13 -25.73
C ASP A 435 -6.12 2.96 -26.72
N ALA A 436 -7.28 2.40 -27.09
CA ALA A 436 -7.40 1.18 -27.90
C ALA A 436 -6.77 1.28 -29.30
N GLU A 437 -6.67 2.48 -29.89
CA GLU A 437 -6.14 2.68 -31.26
C GLU A 437 -4.62 2.39 -31.38
N GLY A 438 -3.92 2.17 -30.27
CA GLY A 438 -2.49 1.89 -30.24
C GLY A 438 -2.08 0.41 -30.10
N HIS A 439 -3.01 -0.55 -30.16
CA HIS A 439 -2.73 -1.95 -29.76
C HIS A 439 -2.97 -3.03 -30.83
N GLN A 440 -2.16 -4.09 -30.72
CA GLN A 440 -2.31 -5.38 -31.39
C GLN A 440 -2.95 -6.36 -30.40
N GLU A 441 -3.85 -7.22 -30.88
CA GLU A 441 -4.61 -8.22 -30.10
C GLU A 441 -3.73 -9.08 -29.17
N GLY A 442 -4.21 -9.32 -27.94
CA GLY A 442 -3.77 -10.47 -27.11
C GLY A 442 -2.61 -10.25 -26.12
N ALA A 443 -2.13 -9.02 -25.91
CA ALA A 443 -1.02 -8.78 -25.00
C ALA A 443 -1.47 -8.47 -23.55
N LYS A 444 -1.77 -9.51 -22.75
CA LYS A 444 -1.94 -9.37 -21.28
C LYS A 444 -0.66 -8.88 -20.55
N VAL A 445 0.50 -8.83 -21.23
CA VAL A 445 1.78 -8.45 -20.63
C VAL A 445 2.65 -7.62 -21.60
N PHE A 446 3.01 -6.43 -21.13
CA PHE A 446 4.16 -5.58 -21.48
C PHE A 446 4.34 -5.12 -22.94
N GLN A 447 4.09 -3.82 -23.18
CA GLN A 447 4.86 -3.03 -24.16
C GLN A 447 5.70 -1.96 -23.43
N PRO A 448 6.97 -1.76 -23.82
CA PRO A 448 7.76 -0.64 -23.34
C PRO A 448 7.30 0.66 -24.03
N ARG A 449 6.89 1.66 -23.23
CA ARG A 449 6.73 3.08 -23.62
C ARG A 449 5.70 3.40 -24.72
N GLY A 450 4.54 2.74 -24.74
CA GLY A 450 3.32 3.53 -24.93
C GLY A 450 3.18 4.41 -23.68
N GLN A 451 3.23 5.74 -23.80
CA GLN A 451 3.25 6.61 -22.62
C GLN A 451 1.88 6.52 -21.94
N GLN A 452 1.74 5.61 -20.97
CA GLN A 452 0.57 5.53 -20.10
C GLN A 452 0.27 6.94 -19.60
N THR A 453 -0.94 7.40 -19.86
CA THR A 453 -1.31 8.78 -19.66
C THR A 453 -2.71 8.87 -19.09
N ARG A 454 -3.03 10.04 -18.55
CA ARG A 454 -4.43 10.35 -18.28
C ARG A 454 -5.13 10.48 -19.63
N LEU A 455 -6.34 9.96 -19.70
CA LEU A 455 -7.16 9.92 -20.90
C LEU A 455 -8.28 10.94 -20.78
N ASN A 456 -8.72 11.46 -21.91
CA ASN A 456 -9.98 12.21 -22.07
C ASN A 456 -10.87 11.61 -23.15
N THR A 457 -10.62 10.35 -23.52
CA THR A 457 -11.47 9.61 -24.43
C THR A 457 -12.71 9.08 -23.70
N MET A 458 -13.83 9.07 -24.42
CA MET A 458 -15.06 8.39 -24.04
C MET A 458 -15.14 7.10 -24.86
N MET A 459 -15.21 5.93 -24.23
CA MET A 459 -15.57 4.69 -24.93
C MET A 459 -17.08 4.49 -24.81
N ARG A 460 -17.77 4.37 -25.95
CA ARG A 460 -19.18 4.02 -25.99
C ARG A 460 -19.29 2.56 -26.38
N LEU A 461 -19.97 1.78 -25.56
CA LEU A 461 -20.10 0.34 -25.67
C LEU A 461 -21.58 -0.03 -25.81
N ASN A 462 -21.90 -0.85 -26.80
CA ASN A 462 -23.25 -1.36 -27.03
C ASN A 462 -23.48 -2.64 -26.21
N LEU A 463 -24.48 -2.62 -25.32
CA LEU A 463 -24.79 -3.73 -24.41
C LEU A 463 -25.59 -4.88 -25.08
N ILE A 464 -26.01 -4.71 -26.34
CA ILE A 464 -26.71 -5.75 -27.11
C ILE A 464 -25.73 -6.59 -27.92
N ASP A 465 -24.87 -5.95 -28.72
CA ASP A 465 -24.01 -6.63 -29.67
C ASP A 465 -22.51 -6.57 -29.31
N GLY A 466 -22.14 -5.85 -28.25
CA GLY A 466 -20.77 -5.74 -27.77
C GLY A 466 -19.87 -4.82 -28.59
N SER A 467 -20.42 -4.13 -29.60
CA SER A 467 -19.66 -3.16 -30.39
C SER A 467 -19.19 -1.98 -29.53
N ALA A 468 -18.04 -1.41 -29.88
CA ALA A 468 -17.47 -0.27 -29.17
C ALA A 468 -16.88 0.76 -30.12
N GLU A 469 -16.99 2.03 -29.73
CA GLU A 469 -16.31 3.14 -30.37
C GLU A 469 -15.57 3.99 -29.34
N THR A 470 -14.39 4.48 -29.70
CA THR A 470 -13.65 5.46 -28.89
C THR A 470 -13.90 6.85 -29.47
N ILE A 471 -14.47 7.74 -28.66
CA ILE A 471 -14.85 9.10 -29.01
C ILE A 471 -13.86 10.07 -28.33
N PRO A 472 -13.03 10.79 -29.09
CA PRO A 472 -12.16 11.83 -28.53
C PRO A 472 -12.98 12.99 -27.97
N ALA A 473 -12.54 13.58 -26.85
CA ALA A 473 -13.17 14.80 -26.32
C ALA A 473 -13.04 16.02 -27.25
N GLY A 474 -12.03 16.07 -28.13
CA GLY A 474 -11.74 17.24 -28.96
C GLY A 474 -11.19 18.44 -28.17
N SER A 475 -11.04 19.60 -28.83
CA SER A 475 -10.56 20.84 -28.17
C SER A 475 -11.58 21.45 -27.21
N ASP A 476 -12.86 21.15 -27.42
CA ASP A 476 -13.99 21.75 -26.70
C ASP A 476 -14.52 20.85 -25.58
N GLY A 477 -13.89 19.69 -25.35
CA GLY A 477 -14.25 18.75 -24.29
C GLY A 477 -13.31 18.78 -23.08
N PRO A 478 -13.54 17.89 -22.11
CA PRO A 478 -12.74 17.78 -20.90
C PRO A 478 -11.26 17.49 -21.17
N ALA A 479 -10.40 18.15 -20.39
CA ALA A 479 -8.99 17.80 -20.31
C ALA A 479 -8.80 16.37 -19.75
N PRO A 480 -7.68 15.70 -20.09
CA PRO A 480 -7.32 14.40 -19.55
C PRO A 480 -7.43 14.34 -18.03
N ARG A 481 -8.05 13.27 -17.51
CA ARG A 481 -8.30 13.14 -16.08
C ARG A 481 -8.53 11.71 -15.62
N MET A 482 -8.12 11.43 -14.39
CA MET A 482 -8.46 10.21 -13.65
C MET A 482 -9.01 10.54 -12.25
N TYR A 483 -9.69 9.58 -11.63
CA TYR A 483 -10.32 9.71 -10.32
C TYR A 483 -11.28 10.91 -10.22
N HIS A 484 -11.94 11.22 -11.35
CA HIS A 484 -13.13 12.07 -11.38
C HIS A 484 -14.35 11.23 -11.00
N SER A 485 -15.48 11.88 -10.79
CA SER A 485 -16.78 11.21 -10.62
C SER A 485 -17.70 11.53 -11.78
N ALA A 486 -18.67 10.66 -12.03
CA ALA A 486 -19.72 10.86 -13.02
C ALA A 486 -21.08 10.47 -12.43
N ALA A 487 -22.12 11.21 -12.80
CA ALA A 487 -23.50 10.94 -12.41
C ALA A 487 -24.41 11.11 -13.63
N THR A 488 -25.38 10.22 -13.79
CA THR A 488 -26.35 10.26 -14.90
C THR A 488 -27.63 10.94 -14.41
N THR A 489 -28.29 11.71 -15.28
CA THR A 489 -29.62 12.28 -14.99
C THR A 489 -30.65 11.17 -14.76
N MET A 490 -31.67 11.46 -13.97
CA MET A 490 -32.75 10.51 -13.61
C MET A 490 -33.54 10.04 -14.84
N ASP A 491 -33.61 10.85 -15.88
CA ASP A 491 -34.24 10.49 -17.17
C ASP A 491 -33.29 9.75 -18.12
N GLY A 492 -32.02 9.57 -17.77
CA GLY A 492 -31.01 8.89 -18.59
C GLY A 492 -30.59 9.67 -19.84
N SER A 493 -30.84 10.98 -19.90
CA SER A 493 -30.54 11.80 -21.09
C SER A 493 -29.10 12.34 -21.14
N ALA A 494 -28.42 12.49 -19.99
CA ALA A 494 -27.10 13.09 -19.94
C ALA A 494 -26.22 12.55 -18.80
N ILE A 495 -24.90 12.67 -19.00
CA ILE A 495 -23.86 12.34 -18.02
C ILE A 495 -23.20 13.65 -17.57
N TYR A 496 -23.06 13.82 -16.26
CA TYR A 496 -22.34 14.91 -15.63
C TYR A 496 -21.02 14.39 -15.06
N VAL A 497 -19.91 15.07 -15.37
CA VAL A 497 -18.57 14.72 -14.88
C VAL A 497 -18.02 15.86 -14.05
N TYR A 498 -17.52 15.55 -12.84
CA TYR A 498 -16.91 16.55 -11.97
C TYR A 498 -15.52 16.15 -11.51
N GLY A 499 -14.61 17.12 -11.60
CA GLY A 499 -13.27 17.06 -11.01
C GLY A 499 -12.34 16.03 -11.65
N GLY A 500 -11.58 15.33 -10.81
CA GLY A 500 -10.47 14.47 -11.18
C GLY A 500 -9.17 15.24 -11.34
N ARG A 501 -8.12 14.56 -11.82
CA ARG A 501 -6.79 15.17 -11.95
C ARG A 501 -6.01 14.71 -13.19
N ASP A 502 -5.17 15.59 -13.70
CA ASP A 502 -4.21 15.36 -14.80
C ASP A 502 -2.75 15.18 -14.29
N GLY A 503 -2.55 15.36 -13.00
CA GLY A 503 -1.25 15.22 -12.35
C GLY A 503 -1.38 15.43 -10.85
N PRO A 504 -0.32 15.22 -10.06
CA PRO A 504 -0.43 15.30 -8.61
C PRO A 504 -0.89 16.68 -8.10
N ASN A 505 -0.50 17.76 -8.79
CA ASN A 505 -0.89 19.14 -8.47
C ASN A 505 -1.84 19.76 -9.51
N LYS A 506 -2.46 18.95 -10.37
CA LYS A 506 -3.38 19.41 -11.41
C LYS A 506 -4.74 18.78 -11.18
N VAL A 507 -5.44 19.29 -10.17
CA VAL A 507 -6.78 18.85 -9.82
C VAL A 507 -7.79 19.78 -10.47
N HIS A 508 -8.76 19.20 -11.16
CA HIS A 508 -9.79 19.93 -11.89
C HIS A 508 -10.96 20.25 -10.97
N ASN A 509 -11.56 21.42 -11.15
CA ASN A 509 -12.76 21.90 -10.44
C ASN A 509 -13.93 22.19 -11.39
N ASP A 510 -13.83 21.73 -12.65
CA ASP A 510 -14.84 21.94 -13.66
C ASP A 510 -15.90 20.83 -13.65
N VAL A 511 -17.11 21.21 -14.05
CA VAL A 511 -18.21 20.29 -14.34
C VAL A 511 -18.40 20.23 -15.85
N TRP A 512 -18.65 19.04 -16.37
CA TRP A 512 -18.94 18.80 -17.78
C TRP A 512 -20.25 18.06 -17.93
N ARG A 513 -20.97 18.37 -19.01
CA ARG A 513 -22.18 17.65 -19.44
C ARG A 513 -21.89 16.98 -20.79
N TYR A 514 -22.27 15.72 -20.89
CA TYR A 514 -22.23 14.93 -22.12
C TYR A 514 -23.63 14.37 -22.41
N SER A 515 -24.13 14.54 -23.64
CA SER A 515 -25.30 13.81 -24.13
C SER A 515 -24.89 12.85 -25.26
N PRO A 516 -25.50 11.65 -25.36
CA PRO A 516 -25.24 10.75 -26.48
C PRO A 516 -25.56 11.36 -27.85
N GLU A 517 -26.51 12.30 -27.91
CA GLU A 517 -26.95 12.95 -29.15
C GLU A 517 -26.03 14.11 -29.59
N ASP A 518 -25.57 14.95 -28.65
CA ASP A 518 -24.85 16.20 -28.97
C ASP A 518 -23.36 16.17 -28.58
N GLY A 519 -22.93 15.19 -27.78
CA GLY A 519 -21.57 15.11 -27.26
C GLY A 519 -21.32 16.03 -26.06
N TRP A 520 -20.09 16.54 -25.93
CA TRP A 520 -19.69 17.45 -24.86
C TRP A 520 -20.24 18.87 -25.08
N ASP A 521 -20.78 19.48 -24.02
CA ASP A 521 -21.36 20.84 -24.08
C ASP A 521 -20.42 21.92 -23.48
N PRO A 522 -19.63 22.64 -24.31
CA PRO A 522 -18.72 23.69 -23.83
C PRO A 522 -19.43 24.98 -23.39
N LEU A 523 -20.62 25.27 -23.95
CA LEU A 523 -21.39 26.49 -23.64
C LEU A 523 -22.01 26.39 -22.26
N TRP A 524 -22.43 25.18 -21.87
CA TRP A 524 -22.89 24.89 -20.53
C TRP A 524 -21.80 25.13 -19.48
N ARG A 525 -20.56 24.66 -19.74
CA ARG A 525 -19.41 24.87 -18.85
C ARG A 525 -19.13 26.35 -18.59
N ALA A 526 -19.17 27.19 -19.64
CA ALA A 526 -18.88 28.62 -19.52
C ALA A 526 -19.90 29.38 -18.64
N ARG A 527 -21.13 28.87 -18.49
CA ARG A 527 -22.16 29.47 -17.63
C ARG A 527 -21.85 29.28 -16.15
N VAL A 528 -21.30 28.12 -15.78
CA VAL A 528 -20.95 27.76 -14.40
C VAL A 528 -19.74 28.55 -13.89
N SER A 529 -18.84 29.01 -14.78
CA SER A 529 -17.58 29.70 -14.41
C SER A 529 -17.67 31.20 -14.09
N ASN A 530 -18.86 31.82 -14.13
CA ASN A 530 -19.04 33.27 -13.99
C ASN A 530 -19.40 33.75 -12.57
N GLU A 531 -19.46 32.88 -11.58
CA GLU A 531 -19.68 33.26 -10.19
C GLU A 531 -18.35 33.43 -9.46
N GLY A 532 -18.20 34.48 -8.64
CA GLY A 532 -16.97 34.77 -7.93
C GLY A 532 -16.48 33.59 -7.07
N GLU A 533 -15.17 33.51 -6.83
CA GLU A 533 -14.41 32.37 -6.24
C GLU A 533 -14.94 31.77 -4.92
N SER A 534 -16.00 32.30 -4.32
CA SER A 534 -16.56 31.89 -3.03
C SER A 534 -17.73 30.89 -3.11
N SER A 535 -18.35 30.63 -4.27
CA SER A 535 -19.58 29.80 -4.36
C SER A 535 -19.39 28.38 -4.90
N MET A 536 -18.18 27.95 -5.28
CA MET A 536 -17.93 26.66 -5.94
C MET A 536 -16.88 25.79 -5.22
N PRO A 537 -16.94 24.45 -5.37
CA PRO A 537 -15.93 23.56 -4.81
C PRO A 537 -14.54 23.80 -5.42
N LYS A 538 -13.51 23.58 -4.59
CA LYS A 538 -12.14 23.40 -5.08
C LYS A 538 -12.05 22.14 -5.94
N GLY A 539 -10.97 22.01 -6.72
CA GLY A 539 -10.76 20.79 -7.48
C GLY A 539 -10.66 19.58 -6.56
N LEU A 540 -11.40 18.52 -6.89
CA LEU A 540 -11.44 17.28 -6.11
C LEU A 540 -11.08 16.09 -6.98
N PHE A 541 -10.43 15.09 -6.37
CA PHE A 541 -10.27 13.76 -6.94
C PHE A 541 -10.51 12.69 -5.87
N LYS A 542 -10.85 11.46 -6.30
CA LYS A 542 -11.23 10.34 -5.40
C LYS A 542 -12.44 10.68 -4.50
N HIS A 543 -13.29 11.62 -4.93
CA HIS A 543 -14.63 11.88 -4.41
C HIS A 543 -15.66 11.02 -5.14
N THR A 544 -16.90 11.04 -4.65
CA THR A 544 -18.06 10.48 -5.36
C THR A 544 -18.99 11.60 -5.82
N ALA A 545 -19.76 11.33 -6.87
CA ALA A 545 -20.90 12.16 -7.27
C ALA A 545 -22.10 11.27 -7.51
N SER A 546 -23.25 11.66 -6.94
CA SER A 546 -24.48 10.90 -7.03
C SER A 546 -25.62 11.83 -7.43
N MET A 547 -26.43 11.40 -8.40
CA MET A 547 -27.66 12.10 -8.77
C MET A 547 -28.77 11.70 -7.81
N MET A 548 -29.41 12.67 -7.16
CA MET A 548 -30.50 12.40 -6.22
C MET A 548 -31.52 13.53 -6.17
N THR A 549 -32.71 13.24 -5.66
CA THR A 549 -33.77 14.23 -5.45
C THR A 549 -33.67 14.83 -4.05
N VAL A 550 -33.42 16.14 -3.95
CA VAL A 550 -33.38 16.88 -2.68
C VAL A 550 -34.35 18.05 -2.74
N GLY A 551 -35.31 18.10 -1.82
CA GLY A 551 -36.33 19.17 -1.81
C GLY A 551 -37.16 19.23 -3.09
N GLY A 552 -37.35 18.10 -3.77
CA GLY A 552 -38.06 18.00 -5.05
C GLY A 552 -37.27 18.47 -6.28
N ARG A 553 -35.97 18.75 -6.12
CA ARG A 553 -35.06 19.10 -7.23
C ARG A 553 -34.07 17.99 -7.49
N GLU A 554 -33.70 17.83 -8.76
CA GLU A 554 -32.63 16.93 -9.19
C GLU A 554 -31.27 17.60 -8.96
N ILE A 555 -30.48 17.04 -8.05
CA ILE A 555 -29.21 17.60 -7.57
C ILE A 555 -28.11 16.57 -7.74
N MET A 556 -26.97 16.98 -8.30
CA MET A 556 -25.74 16.20 -8.23
C MET A 556 -25.04 16.53 -6.90
N VAL A 557 -24.94 15.54 -6.01
CA VAL A 557 -24.27 15.67 -4.71
C VAL A 557 -22.86 15.14 -4.80
N VAL A 558 -21.87 15.95 -4.41
CA VAL A 558 -20.45 15.59 -4.39
C VAL A 558 -19.98 15.46 -2.95
N LEU A 559 -19.43 14.30 -2.60
CA LEU A 559 -19.01 13.95 -1.24
C LEU A 559 -17.57 13.47 -1.18
N GLY A 560 -16.84 13.95 -0.16
CA GLY A 560 -15.46 13.57 0.13
C GLY A 560 -14.46 13.96 -0.96
N GLY A 561 -13.39 13.19 -1.09
CA GLY A 561 -12.28 13.43 -2.01
C GLY A 561 -11.17 14.28 -1.42
N ARG A 562 -10.15 14.57 -2.24
CA ARG A 562 -8.99 15.37 -1.85
C ARG A 562 -8.74 16.51 -2.79
N VAL A 563 -8.18 17.59 -2.24
CA VAL A 563 -7.70 18.75 -3.01
C VAL A 563 -6.23 18.57 -3.38
N ASP A 564 -5.69 19.49 -4.19
CA ASP A 564 -4.30 19.49 -4.66
C ASP A 564 -3.25 19.63 -3.54
N THR A 565 -3.63 20.21 -2.39
CA THR A 565 -2.77 20.26 -1.19
C THR A 565 -2.65 18.92 -0.46
N GLY A 566 -3.45 17.91 -0.84
CA GLY A 566 -3.54 16.64 -0.14
C GLY A 566 -4.51 16.63 1.05
N GLU A 567 -5.12 17.77 1.39
CA GLU A 567 -6.17 17.80 2.41
C GLU A 567 -7.43 17.08 1.91
N ALA A 568 -8.16 16.42 2.82
CA ALA A 568 -9.45 15.84 2.51
C ALA A 568 -10.54 16.93 2.51
N ASN A 569 -11.56 16.74 1.68
CA ASN A 569 -12.70 17.65 1.61
C ASN A 569 -13.68 17.39 2.77
N SER A 570 -14.04 18.47 3.46
CA SER A 570 -14.96 18.45 4.61
C SER A 570 -16.40 18.88 4.27
N GLN A 571 -16.61 19.41 3.06
CA GLN A 571 -17.91 19.94 2.62
C GLN A 571 -18.68 18.91 1.78
N VAL A 572 -20.01 18.98 1.84
CA VAL A 572 -20.90 18.25 0.93
C VAL A 572 -21.45 19.24 -0.08
N TRP A 573 -21.03 19.11 -1.33
CA TRP A 573 -21.36 20.07 -2.39
C TRP A 573 -22.61 19.62 -3.15
N ALA A 574 -23.38 20.60 -3.59
CA ALA A 574 -24.62 20.42 -4.32
C ALA A 574 -24.51 21.18 -5.64
N PHE A 575 -24.75 20.50 -6.75
CA PHE A 575 -24.88 21.16 -8.04
C PHE A 575 -26.34 21.04 -8.52
N ASP A 576 -27.03 22.18 -8.59
CA ASP A 576 -28.42 22.26 -9.07
C ASP A 576 -28.43 22.27 -10.60
N LEU A 577 -29.03 21.24 -11.21
CA LEU A 577 -29.04 21.08 -12.66
C LEU A 577 -29.92 22.12 -13.37
N GLN A 578 -30.96 22.61 -12.69
CA GLN A 578 -31.89 23.58 -13.25
C GLN A 578 -31.27 24.98 -13.27
N GLU A 579 -30.70 25.39 -12.14
CA GLU A 579 -30.07 26.71 -12.00
C GLU A 579 -28.63 26.74 -12.54
N CYS A 580 -28.02 25.56 -12.76
CA CYS A 580 -26.62 25.40 -13.13
C CYS A 580 -25.65 26.08 -12.14
N GLN A 581 -25.98 25.99 -10.84
CA GLN A 581 -25.26 26.66 -9.77
C GLN A 581 -24.77 25.69 -8.70
N TRP A 582 -23.63 26.04 -8.11
CA TRP A 582 -23.10 25.34 -6.95
C TRP A 582 -23.68 25.91 -5.65
N GLY A 583 -23.92 25.01 -4.72
CA GLY A 583 -24.16 25.29 -3.32
C GLY A 583 -23.50 24.22 -2.45
N HIS A 584 -23.69 24.31 -1.15
CA HIS A 584 -23.22 23.28 -0.23
C HIS A 584 -24.22 23.07 0.91
N PHE A 585 -24.20 21.87 1.46
CA PHE A 585 -24.97 21.53 2.64
C PHE A 585 -24.15 21.87 3.90
N LYS A 586 -24.87 22.14 5.01
CA LYS A 586 -24.25 22.33 6.32
C LYS A 586 -24.51 21.12 7.20
N TRP A 587 -23.45 20.57 7.76
CA TRP A 587 -23.54 19.48 8.73
C TRP A 587 -24.36 19.91 9.95
N ARG A 588 -25.38 19.12 10.29
CA ARG A 588 -26.08 19.24 11.58
C ARG A 588 -25.13 18.80 12.69
N SER A 589 -25.19 19.49 13.83
CA SER A 589 -24.41 19.09 15.01
C SER A 589 -24.90 17.73 15.50
N VAL A 590 -24.01 16.75 15.48
CA VAL A 590 -24.26 15.38 15.92
C VAL A 590 -23.16 14.95 16.91
N GLU A 591 -23.45 13.93 17.71
CA GLU A 591 -22.52 13.40 18.72
C GLU A 591 -21.28 12.75 18.07
N THR A 592 -21.47 12.06 16.95
CA THR A 592 -20.39 11.44 16.16
C THR A 592 -20.28 12.14 14.80
N PRO A 593 -19.22 12.93 14.55
CA PRO A 593 -19.07 13.63 13.29
C PRO A 593 -18.74 12.65 12.15
N PHE A 594 -19.28 12.95 10.97
CA PHE A 594 -18.90 12.25 9.74
C PHE A 594 -17.40 12.50 9.44
N PRO A 595 -16.60 11.47 9.15
CA PRO A 595 -15.19 11.64 8.86
C PRO A 595 -14.97 12.32 7.51
N GLU A 596 -13.92 13.13 7.40
CA GLU A 596 -13.40 13.52 6.08
C GLU A 596 -12.84 12.28 5.40
N ILE A 597 -13.31 11.95 4.18
CA ILE A 597 -13.00 10.68 3.52
C ILE A 597 -12.73 10.82 2.03
N PHE A 598 -11.97 9.89 1.46
CA PHE A 598 -11.71 9.78 0.02
C PHE A 598 -11.55 8.32 -0.40
N SER A 599 -11.67 8.03 -1.70
CA SER A 599 -11.66 6.66 -2.25
C SER A 599 -12.75 5.75 -1.67
N HIS A 600 -13.83 6.32 -1.13
CA HIS A 600 -15.02 5.60 -0.70
C HIS A 600 -15.95 5.40 -1.91
N SER A 601 -16.99 4.58 -1.74
CA SER A 601 -18.08 4.47 -2.70
C SER A 601 -19.38 5.04 -2.12
N THR A 602 -20.28 5.50 -3.00
CA THR A 602 -21.62 5.91 -2.60
C THR A 602 -22.66 5.33 -3.54
N VAL A 603 -23.83 5.00 -2.99
CA VAL A 603 -25.04 4.66 -3.76
C VAL A 603 -26.23 5.41 -3.17
N VAL A 604 -27.21 5.72 -4.04
CA VAL A 604 -28.47 6.32 -3.61
C VAL A 604 -29.45 5.21 -3.27
N ILE A 605 -30.00 5.23 -2.06
CA ILE A 605 -31.08 4.34 -1.61
C ILE A 605 -32.17 5.15 -0.90
N PRO A 606 -33.46 4.80 -1.05
CA PRO A 606 -34.53 5.49 -0.38
C PRO A 606 -34.56 5.16 1.13
N ASP A 607 -34.93 6.14 1.95
CA ASP A 607 -35.26 5.94 3.36
C ASP A 607 -36.67 5.35 3.56
N ALA A 608 -37.10 5.21 4.81
CA ALA A 608 -38.43 4.71 5.15
C ALA A 608 -39.59 5.61 4.66
N ASN A 609 -39.31 6.87 4.32
CA ASN A 609 -40.26 7.84 3.78
C ASN A 609 -40.13 7.99 2.25
N ASN A 610 -39.36 7.11 1.59
CA ASN A 610 -39.09 7.14 0.17
C ASN A 610 -38.36 8.43 -0.28
N GLN A 611 -37.53 9.00 0.60
CA GLN A 611 -36.61 10.09 0.28
C GLN A 611 -35.23 9.54 -0.02
N ASP A 612 -34.57 10.08 -1.04
CA ASP A 612 -33.22 9.66 -1.42
C ASP A 612 -32.22 9.94 -0.29
N THR A 613 -31.43 8.93 0.05
CA THR A 613 -30.28 9.04 0.96
C THR A 613 -29.04 8.45 0.31
N LEU A 614 -27.87 8.85 0.77
CA LEU A 614 -26.61 8.25 0.34
C LEU A 614 -26.19 7.18 1.34
N LEU A 615 -25.92 5.98 0.85
CA LEU A 615 -25.12 5.00 1.59
C LEU A 615 -23.66 5.19 1.20
N VAL A 616 -22.81 5.50 2.17
CA VAL A 616 -21.37 5.73 2.00
C VAL A 616 -20.63 4.54 2.61
N VAL A 617 -19.77 3.87 1.83
CA VAL A 617 -19.09 2.65 2.27
C VAL A 617 -17.57 2.82 2.20
N GLY A 618 -16.91 2.52 3.33
CA GLY A 618 -15.45 2.44 3.46
C GLY A 618 -14.71 3.71 3.05
N GLY A 619 -13.57 3.52 2.38
CA GLY A 619 -12.66 4.59 1.96
C GLY A 619 -11.49 4.79 2.91
N ILE A 620 -10.77 5.90 2.72
CA ILE A 620 -9.64 6.29 3.53
C ILE A 620 -10.00 7.55 4.31
N ARG A 621 -9.73 7.56 5.61
CA ARG A 621 -9.92 8.73 6.47
C ARG A 621 -8.87 9.80 6.19
N GLY A 622 -9.29 11.04 6.06
CA GLY A 622 -8.44 12.17 5.70
C GLY A 622 -7.37 12.53 6.75
N THR A 623 -7.65 12.30 8.04
CA THR A 623 -6.80 12.78 9.14
C THR A 623 -5.56 11.93 9.38
N ASP A 624 -5.66 10.61 9.20
CA ASP A 624 -4.60 9.65 9.52
C ASP A 624 -4.46 8.55 8.45
N GLU A 625 -5.09 8.72 7.29
CA GLU A 625 -5.01 7.80 6.15
C GLU A 625 -5.38 6.33 6.46
N LYS A 626 -6.09 6.07 7.57
CA LYS A 626 -6.56 4.71 7.88
C LYS A 626 -7.69 4.31 6.94
N VAL A 627 -7.62 3.06 6.48
CA VAL A 627 -8.69 2.45 5.70
C VAL A 627 -9.87 2.14 6.62
N LEU A 628 -11.06 2.53 6.18
CA LEU A 628 -12.30 2.40 6.94
C LEU A 628 -13.09 1.19 6.49
N ASN A 629 -13.80 0.58 7.43
CA ASN A 629 -14.86 -0.40 7.22
C ASN A 629 -16.25 0.16 7.55
N THR A 630 -16.36 1.47 7.79
CA THR A 630 -17.60 2.09 8.24
C THR A 630 -18.60 2.21 7.10
N VAL A 631 -19.88 2.14 7.47
CA VAL A 631 -21.00 2.35 6.56
C VAL A 631 -21.85 3.46 7.13
N TRP A 632 -22.10 4.51 6.35
CA TRP A 632 -22.88 5.66 6.79
C TRP A 632 -24.11 5.83 5.92
N ARG A 633 -25.26 6.10 6.55
CA ARG A 633 -26.40 6.69 5.87
C ARG A 633 -26.33 8.20 6.03
N VAL A 634 -26.27 8.92 4.91
CA VAL A 634 -26.22 10.37 4.84
C VAL A 634 -27.55 10.89 4.27
N SER A 635 -28.27 11.65 5.08
CA SER A 635 -29.54 12.28 4.70
C SER A 635 -29.32 13.76 4.41
N LEU A 636 -29.97 14.25 3.35
CA LEU A 636 -29.87 15.64 2.91
C LEU A 636 -31.26 16.24 2.80
N GLY A 637 -31.38 17.52 3.12
CA GLY A 637 -32.66 18.20 2.96
C GLY A 637 -32.54 19.71 2.94
N VAL A 638 -33.70 20.33 2.70
CA VAL A 638 -33.88 21.79 2.71
C VAL A 638 -34.76 22.11 3.92
N SER A 639 -34.36 23.10 4.73
CA SER A 639 -35.21 23.56 5.83
C SER A 639 -36.35 24.43 5.29
N GLU A 640 -37.55 24.26 5.84
CA GLU A 640 -38.72 25.10 5.51
C GLU A 640 -38.66 26.48 6.21
N GLU A 641 -37.94 26.58 7.33
CA GLU A 641 -37.89 27.79 8.18
C GLU A 641 -36.69 28.69 7.89
N ASP A 642 -35.59 28.12 7.39
CA ASP A 642 -34.38 28.83 6.97
C ASP A 642 -33.98 28.32 5.58
N ALA A 643 -33.57 29.21 4.66
CA ALA A 643 -33.05 28.83 3.33
C ALA A 643 -31.68 28.09 3.38
N ASN A 644 -31.39 27.36 4.45
CA ASN A 644 -30.18 26.56 4.64
C ASN A 644 -30.45 25.10 4.31
N CYS A 645 -29.68 24.56 3.37
CA CYS A 645 -29.58 23.13 3.11
C CYS A 645 -28.79 22.44 4.23
N TRP A 646 -29.28 21.30 4.71
CA TRP A 646 -28.68 20.55 5.81
C TRP A 646 -28.27 19.15 5.38
N VAL A 647 -27.25 18.63 6.05
CA VAL A 647 -26.81 17.23 5.93
C VAL A 647 -26.61 16.63 7.32
N GLU A 648 -27.02 15.38 7.49
CA GLU A 648 -26.78 14.59 8.70
C GLU A 648 -26.32 13.18 8.30
N ALA A 649 -25.49 12.57 9.13
CA ALA A 649 -24.99 11.22 8.90
C ALA A 649 -25.23 10.35 10.13
N LYS A 650 -25.58 9.08 9.87
CA LYS A 650 -25.71 8.04 10.88
C LYS A 650 -24.87 6.85 10.47
N GLU A 651 -23.92 6.47 11.31
CA GLU A 651 -23.17 5.23 11.13
C GLU A 651 -24.09 4.02 11.34
N LEU A 652 -23.99 3.04 10.46
CA LEU A 652 -24.68 1.76 10.53
C LEU A 652 -23.70 0.69 10.97
N ASP A 653 -24.03 -0.02 12.05
CA ASP A 653 -23.23 -1.15 12.55
C ASP A 653 -23.50 -2.39 11.71
N ILE A 654 -22.92 -2.44 10.50
CA ILE A 654 -23.09 -3.54 9.54
C ILE A 654 -22.19 -4.72 9.91
N ARG A 655 -22.79 -5.89 10.17
CA ARG A 655 -22.07 -7.10 10.60
C ARG A 655 -22.53 -8.37 9.89
N THR A 656 -21.73 -9.43 9.91
CA THR A 656 -22.22 -10.76 9.54
C THR A 656 -23.18 -11.31 10.60
N SER A 657 -23.83 -12.44 10.32
CA SER A 657 -24.61 -13.18 11.33
C SER A 657 -23.77 -13.69 12.51
N SER A 658 -22.45 -13.82 12.33
CA SER A 658 -21.50 -14.15 13.41
C SER A 658 -21.02 -12.92 14.20
N GLY A 659 -21.41 -11.70 13.80
CA GLY A 659 -21.01 -10.45 14.46
C GLY A 659 -19.74 -9.80 13.92
N ASP A 660 -19.20 -10.33 12.83
CA ASP A 660 -17.99 -9.85 12.17
C ASP A 660 -18.22 -8.50 11.51
N PRO A 661 -17.35 -7.50 11.70
CA PRO A 661 -17.44 -6.25 10.95
C PRO A 661 -17.15 -6.45 9.46
N LEU A 662 -17.59 -5.50 8.63
CA LEU A 662 -17.19 -5.46 7.22
C LEU A 662 -15.65 -5.37 7.08
N PRO A 663 -15.02 -6.03 6.09
CA PRO A 663 -13.60 -5.85 5.84
C PRO A 663 -13.30 -4.41 5.37
N PRO A 664 -12.34 -3.71 5.99
CA PRO A 664 -11.96 -2.35 5.61
C PRO A 664 -11.47 -2.31 4.17
N ARG A 665 -11.95 -1.34 3.38
CA ARG A 665 -11.59 -1.26 1.96
C ARG A 665 -11.74 0.13 1.38
N PHE A 666 -10.96 0.42 0.36
CA PHE A 666 -11.05 1.65 -0.44
C PHE A 666 -10.86 1.37 -1.93
N GLY A 667 -11.27 2.30 -2.79
CA GLY A 667 -11.16 2.17 -4.25
C GLY A 667 -12.04 1.06 -4.85
N HIS A 668 -12.99 0.55 -4.07
CA HIS A 668 -14.05 -0.36 -4.49
C HIS A 668 -15.19 0.42 -5.13
N THR A 669 -16.06 -0.29 -5.84
CA THR A 669 -17.29 0.25 -6.42
C THR A 669 -18.50 -0.27 -5.64
N ALA A 670 -19.64 0.41 -5.77
CA ALA A 670 -20.89 0.00 -5.15
C ALA A 670 -22.06 0.15 -6.14
N VAL A 671 -23.01 -0.77 -6.07
CA VAL A 671 -24.23 -0.77 -6.89
C VAL A 671 -25.42 -1.11 -6.00
N ALA A 672 -26.45 -0.26 -6.00
CA ALA A 672 -27.73 -0.58 -5.40
C ALA A 672 -28.57 -1.39 -6.40
N LEU A 673 -28.99 -2.58 -6.00
CA LEU A 673 -29.89 -3.43 -6.79
C LEU A 673 -31.35 -3.07 -6.55
N ASP A 674 -31.65 -2.64 -5.32
CA ASP A 674 -32.94 -2.12 -4.88
C ASP A 674 -32.75 -1.30 -3.59
N GLU A 675 -33.85 -1.05 -2.87
CA GLU A 675 -33.91 -0.25 -1.65
C GLU A 675 -33.17 -0.82 -0.43
N ASP A 676 -32.75 -2.08 -0.47
CA ASP A 676 -32.06 -2.74 0.64
C ASP A 676 -30.92 -3.69 0.21
N ARG A 677 -30.74 -3.95 -1.09
CA ARG A 677 -29.59 -4.70 -1.61
C ARG A 677 -28.54 -3.77 -2.20
N VAL A 678 -27.37 -3.73 -1.57
CA VAL A 678 -26.21 -3.02 -2.10
C VAL A 678 -25.05 -3.98 -2.25
N TRP A 679 -24.53 -4.11 -3.46
CA TRP A 679 -23.31 -4.88 -3.73
C TRP A 679 -22.11 -3.95 -3.76
N ILE A 680 -21.04 -4.35 -3.06
CA ILE A 680 -19.72 -3.70 -3.10
C ILE A 680 -18.71 -4.65 -3.71
N MET A 681 -17.89 -4.15 -4.63
CA MET A 681 -17.01 -4.97 -5.47
C MET A 681 -15.58 -4.40 -5.54
N GLY A 682 -14.60 -5.29 -5.39
CA GLY A 682 -13.18 -5.00 -5.51
C GLY A 682 -12.64 -4.06 -4.43
N GLY A 683 -11.64 -3.29 -4.84
CA GLY A 683 -10.90 -2.36 -3.99
C GLY A 683 -9.63 -2.96 -3.38
N VAL A 684 -9.03 -2.21 -2.46
CA VAL A 684 -7.84 -2.59 -1.70
C VAL A 684 -8.19 -2.58 -0.23
N SER A 685 -7.73 -3.60 0.49
CA SER A 685 -7.91 -3.75 1.93
C SER A 685 -6.66 -3.27 2.69
N ALA A 686 -6.87 -2.96 3.96
CA ALA A 686 -5.79 -2.91 4.95
C ALA A 686 -6.18 -3.83 6.09
N PRO A 687 -5.34 -4.77 6.51
CA PRO A 687 -3.88 -4.71 6.32
C PRO A 687 -3.30 -5.59 5.21
N GLY A 688 -4.09 -6.48 4.60
CA GLY A 688 -3.64 -7.41 3.55
C GLY A 688 -4.31 -7.17 2.20
N LEU A 689 -4.23 -8.16 1.31
CA LEU A 689 -5.05 -8.20 0.09
C LEU A 689 -6.49 -8.57 0.46
N LEU A 690 -7.45 -8.18 -0.38
CA LEU A 690 -8.79 -8.80 -0.30
C LEU A 690 -8.66 -10.25 -0.73
N LYS A 691 -9.16 -11.16 0.10
CA LYS A 691 -9.37 -12.56 -0.27
C LYS A 691 -10.41 -12.64 -1.38
N TRP A 692 -10.39 -13.71 -2.17
CA TRP A 692 -11.33 -13.97 -3.24
C TRP A 692 -12.78 -13.89 -2.76
N HIS A 693 -13.12 -14.53 -1.64
CA HIS A 693 -14.49 -14.40 -1.07
C HIS A 693 -14.80 -12.99 -0.56
N GLU A 694 -13.80 -12.16 -0.23
CA GLU A 694 -14.00 -10.78 0.21
C GLU A 694 -14.13 -9.80 -0.97
N THR A 695 -13.80 -10.21 -2.19
CA THR A 695 -13.84 -9.33 -3.37
C THR A 695 -15.23 -8.76 -3.64
N MET A 696 -16.30 -9.48 -3.25
CA MET A 696 -17.68 -9.04 -3.44
C MET A 696 -18.50 -9.29 -2.17
N VAL A 697 -19.28 -8.30 -1.77
CA VAL A 697 -20.13 -8.36 -0.57
C VAL A 697 -21.50 -7.77 -0.88
N GLU A 698 -22.55 -8.39 -0.37
CA GLU A 698 -23.89 -7.81 -0.31
C GLU A 698 -24.14 -7.23 1.08
N ILE A 699 -24.48 -5.94 1.16
CA ILE A 699 -24.92 -5.25 2.36
C ILE A 699 -26.45 -5.14 2.34
N ARG A 700 -27.07 -5.37 3.51
CA ARG A 700 -28.49 -5.12 3.82
C ARG A 700 -28.63 -3.99 4.86
N PRO A 701 -28.73 -2.73 4.42
CA PRO A 701 -28.69 -1.58 5.34
C PRO A 701 -29.85 -1.53 6.34
N ARG A 702 -31.02 -2.11 6.04
CA ARG A 702 -32.18 -2.16 6.97
C ARG A 702 -32.00 -3.21 8.05
N GLU A 703 -31.37 -4.32 7.73
CA GLU A 703 -31.09 -5.43 8.65
C GLU A 703 -29.79 -5.23 9.42
N SER A 704 -28.96 -4.26 9.00
CA SER A 704 -27.60 -4.05 9.48
C SER A 704 -26.69 -5.27 9.29
N THR A 705 -26.89 -6.00 8.19
CA THR A 705 -26.15 -7.23 7.90
C THR A 705 -25.34 -7.14 6.60
N PHE A 706 -24.33 -8.00 6.48
CA PHE A 706 -23.71 -8.29 5.20
C PHE A 706 -23.37 -9.78 5.04
N GLN A 707 -23.21 -10.21 3.79
CA GLN A 707 -22.75 -11.55 3.42
C GLN A 707 -21.75 -11.48 2.27
N TYR A 708 -20.88 -12.49 2.16
CA TYR A 708 -19.92 -12.60 1.07
C TYR A 708 -20.59 -13.15 -0.18
N LEU A 709 -20.20 -12.62 -1.34
CA LEU A 709 -20.61 -13.12 -2.63
C LEU A 709 -19.39 -13.72 -3.31
N ARG A 710 -19.51 -14.97 -3.76
CA ARG A 710 -18.43 -15.66 -4.47
C ARG A 710 -18.88 -16.03 -5.88
N ALA A 711 -18.20 -15.51 -6.87
CA ALA A 711 -18.48 -15.86 -8.25
C ALA A 711 -18.20 -17.36 -8.51
N SER A 712 -19.00 -18.00 -9.35
CA SER A 712 -18.97 -19.44 -9.61
C SER A 712 -17.68 -19.94 -10.27
N ALA A 713 -16.85 -19.03 -10.77
CA ALA A 713 -15.50 -19.31 -11.22
C ALA A 713 -14.56 -18.16 -10.85
N PHE A 714 -13.31 -18.47 -10.54
CA PHE A 714 -12.28 -17.45 -10.41
C PHE A 714 -11.98 -16.82 -11.77
N LYS A 715 -11.74 -15.51 -11.79
CA LYS A 715 -11.19 -14.79 -12.95
C LYS A 715 -10.02 -13.95 -12.45
N GLU A 716 -8.95 -13.88 -13.24
CA GLU A 716 -7.77 -13.05 -12.97
C GLU A 716 -8.08 -11.55 -13.05
N LEU A 717 -8.91 -11.04 -12.14
CA LEU A 717 -9.32 -9.65 -12.04
C LEU A 717 -8.82 -9.08 -10.73
N VAL A 718 -8.16 -7.93 -10.80
CA VAL A 718 -7.68 -7.22 -9.62
C VAL A 718 -8.78 -6.35 -9.02
N MET A 719 -9.67 -5.81 -9.86
CA MET A 719 -10.78 -4.93 -9.48
C MET A 719 -10.31 -3.71 -8.66
N VAL A 720 -9.25 -3.05 -9.11
CA VAL A 720 -8.73 -1.82 -8.49
C VAL A 720 -8.71 -0.68 -9.47
N GLY A 721 -9.43 0.40 -9.14
CA GLY A 721 -9.69 1.50 -10.06
C GLY A 721 -10.55 1.09 -11.27
N HIS A 722 -11.28 -0.03 -11.15
CA HIS A 722 -12.32 -0.43 -12.09
C HIS A 722 -13.58 0.43 -11.90
N ALA A 723 -14.51 0.34 -12.85
CA ALA A 723 -15.84 0.95 -12.72
C ALA A 723 -16.93 -0.11 -12.93
N THR A 724 -18.04 0.00 -12.19
CA THR A 724 -19.19 -0.90 -12.30
C THR A 724 -20.50 -0.14 -12.49
N GLY A 725 -21.47 -0.78 -13.13
CA GLY A 725 -22.82 -0.23 -13.29
C GLY A 725 -23.87 -1.33 -13.38
N LEU A 726 -25.09 -1.02 -12.94
CA LEU A 726 -26.25 -1.90 -13.08
C LEU A 726 -26.84 -1.74 -14.49
N ASP A 727 -27.00 -2.85 -15.21
CA ASP A 727 -27.87 -2.96 -16.37
C ASP A 727 -29.21 -3.59 -15.95
N PRO A 728 -30.23 -2.77 -15.60
CA PRO A 728 -31.51 -3.28 -15.15
C PRO A 728 -32.29 -3.99 -16.28
N ASN A 729 -32.02 -3.68 -17.56
CA ASN A 729 -32.71 -4.29 -18.68
C ASN A 729 -32.33 -5.75 -18.87
N ARG A 730 -31.11 -6.13 -18.45
CA ARG A 730 -30.58 -7.50 -18.54
C ARG A 730 -30.45 -8.20 -17.18
N GLY A 731 -30.69 -7.49 -16.08
CA GLY A 731 -30.53 -8.03 -14.72
C GLY A 731 -29.08 -8.37 -14.42
N GLN A 732 -28.16 -7.48 -14.78
CA GLN A 732 -26.72 -7.72 -14.69
C GLN A 732 -25.98 -6.55 -14.08
N ILE A 733 -24.91 -6.83 -13.33
CA ILE A 733 -23.89 -5.83 -13.03
C ILE A 733 -22.76 -5.99 -14.03
N ILE A 734 -22.37 -4.89 -14.65
CA ILE A 734 -21.24 -4.82 -15.57
C ILE A 734 -20.06 -4.17 -14.86
N GLY A 735 -18.85 -4.66 -15.11
CA GLY A 735 -17.62 -4.00 -14.71
C GLY A 735 -16.57 -3.96 -15.82
N VAL A 736 -15.78 -2.89 -15.83
CA VAL A 736 -14.79 -2.61 -16.88
C VAL A 736 -13.51 -2.01 -16.30
N GLY A 737 -12.38 -2.37 -16.93
CA GLY A 737 -11.05 -1.92 -16.60
C GLY A 737 -10.63 -2.15 -15.15
N GLY A 738 -9.57 -1.45 -14.73
CA GLY A 738 -8.89 -1.68 -13.46
C GLY A 738 -7.45 -2.16 -13.66
N GLY A 739 -6.68 -2.24 -12.57
CA GLY A 739 -5.33 -2.77 -12.55
C GLY A 739 -4.32 -1.91 -11.80
N GLY A 740 -3.03 -2.03 -12.14
CA GLY A 740 -1.99 -1.22 -11.55
C GLY A 740 -0.60 -1.40 -12.15
N THR A 741 0.34 -0.61 -11.66
CA THR A 741 1.72 -0.48 -12.15
C THR A 741 2.71 -1.38 -11.39
N CYS A 742 2.22 -2.06 -10.34
CA CYS A 742 2.91 -3.09 -9.57
C CYS A 742 4.34 -2.70 -9.18
N PHE A 743 4.48 -1.56 -8.50
CA PHE A 743 5.77 -1.06 -7.98
C PHE A 743 6.87 -0.84 -9.05
N GLY A 744 6.48 -0.59 -10.30
CA GLY A 744 7.42 -0.44 -11.41
C GLY A 744 8.01 -1.76 -11.92
N PHE A 745 7.53 -2.91 -11.43
CA PHE A 745 7.85 -4.22 -11.98
C PHE A 745 7.24 -4.42 -13.38
N GLY A 746 6.09 -3.80 -13.62
CA GLY A 746 5.33 -3.84 -14.86
C GLY A 746 3.87 -3.50 -14.60
N ALA A 747 3.12 -3.05 -15.61
CA ALA A 747 1.69 -2.81 -15.43
C ALA A 747 0.86 -4.07 -15.72
N TRP A 748 -0.17 -4.27 -14.91
CA TRP A 748 -1.26 -5.22 -15.12
C TRP A 748 -2.56 -4.46 -15.33
N TRP A 749 -3.39 -4.93 -16.27
CA TRP A 749 -4.70 -4.35 -16.57
C TRP A 749 -5.77 -5.43 -16.54
N ASP A 750 -6.90 -5.10 -15.95
CA ASP A 750 -8.14 -5.89 -16.05
C ASP A 750 -8.77 -5.61 -17.43
N ALA A 751 -8.07 -6.07 -18.47
CA ALA A 751 -8.34 -5.71 -19.86
C ALA A 751 -9.75 -6.11 -20.32
N THR A 752 -10.23 -7.27 -19.89
CA THR A 752 -11.53 -7.80 -20.31
C THR A 752 -12.65 -7.30 -19.40
N GLY A 753 -13.68 -6.69 -19.98
CA GLY A 753 -14.91 -6.37 -19.25
C GLY A 753 -15.64 -7.64 -18.79
N TRP A 754 -16.38 -7.53 -17.69
CA TRP A 754 -17.06 -8.65 -17.04
C TRP A 754 -18.51 -8.29 -16.69
N ALA A 755 -19.34 -9.31 -16.51
CA ALA A 755 -20.73 -9.14 -16.10
C ALA A 755 -21.17 -10.25 -15.13
N LEU A 756 -21.90 -9.89 -14.09
CA LEU A 756 -22.46 -10.76 -13.05
C LEU A 756 -23.99 -10.78 -13.15
N LEU A 757 -24.60 -11.94 -12.91
CA LEU A 757 -26.05 -12.07 -12.80
C LEU A 757 -26.52 -11.62 -11.40
N VAL A 758 -27.67 -10.92 -11.37
CA VAL A 758 -28.28 -10.34 -10.17
C VAL A 758 -29.52 -11.12 -9.73
#